data_AF-W6RPA6-F1
#
_entry.id   AF-W6RPA6-F1
#
_cell.length_a   1.000
_cell.length_b   1.000
_cell.length_c   1.000
_cell.angle_alpha   90.00
_cell.angle_beta   90.00
_cell.angle_gamma   90.00
#
_symmetry.space_group_name_H-M   'P 1'
#
loop_
_entity.id
_entity.type
_entity.pdbx_description
1 polymer ?
#
loop_
_entity_poly.entity_id
_entity_poly.type
_entity_poly.pdbx_seq_one_letter_code
_entity_poly.pdbx_strand_id
1 'polypeptide(L)'
;MIRNNVSLDFEPNASNITIEVSYGVRCQLIAALARQIQSMATPKTNCDETQRPSDFKDRADFQLAAAHAHDLASQGFSMSIFAALLLFGALIANTFSLNAIWIAFFCNNAAALVLFGAGLRSAYDVVQWRQQKAGLPSRPLARPMRWFVAFVSSPWSFPNTEEPDRFERWTGSALSVGQALFLRIGARPLWVFGLSLLACLIVSSDWTLTTDDITIGTPAFLIVAACLAFAFFLLVTERRLAAIDAEEWPEASTISQLARVPIFVLVMSCFCLFLSARGSGLSVKLLAALGGFIALVGLEFLLRAIVSMFRPQNNNREPSLITNSLVANLLQWPPQPWIGIQTELRTRHGIDLRQIWAFSFIRKAAPAIVLGTIVLGWLLSGVREIPMTGRGVYERFGKAEAILHSGLHIGLPWPFGRVVLLDNGSVHELATSVSTADGNEPPTNAEGPAPESANRLWDASHISEKSQVIASGTGGKQSFQIVNMDVRFVYRIGLSDRAAMKAAYRVADLPGLIESTANRVLVHDFAKRTLNDVLSEGRLSLANDVASAVQKNMDELNSGIEILAVIIEAIHPPAGAANAFHGVQAAQIGAETLVARERGTAAEQTNEAQLNASLRQDSATAAARENIAASQVAKLRFQADQSAYRLAGQAFLTEEYFNQLTLGLSRAKALVLDHRIGASIAPTFDLRNMILPVDPDTNQDTRAKPSTPYQSEETSP
;
A
#
# COMPACT_ATOMS: atom_id res chain seq x y z
N MET A 1 -27.85 8.17 58.68
CA MET A 1 -27.98 6.75 58.26
C MET A 1 -26.57 6.14 58.24
N ILE A 2 -25.92 5.92 59.39
CA ILE A 2 -25.82 4.66 60.18
C ILE A 2 -25.58 3.46 59.25
N ARG A 3 -24.36 2.92 59.00
CA ARG A 3 -23.24 2.37 59.79
C ARG A 3 -23.52 0.98 60.42
N ASN A 4 -22.73 -0.02 59.97
CA ASN A 4 -22.25 -1.27 60.58
C ASN A 4 -23.21 -2.17 61.40
N ASN A 5 -23.24 -3.49 61.13
CA ASN A 5 -22.47 -4.48 61.91
C ASN A 5 -22.69 -5.94 61.47
N VAL A 6 -21.65 -6.72 61.77
CA VAL A 6 -21.47 -8.18 61.65
C VAL A 6 -22.13 -8.93 62.82
N SER A 7 -22.45 -10.22 62.60
CA SER A 7 -22.20 -11.44 63.42
C SER A 7 -23.39 -12.36 63.73
N LEU A 8 -23.26 -13.60 63.22
CA LEU A 8 -23.31 -14.91 63.89
C LEU A 8 -24.40 -15.18 64.95
N ASP A 9 -25.23 -16.19 64.71
CA ASP A 9 -25.10 -17.53 65.33
C ASP A 9 -26.30 -18.41 64.97
N PHE A 10 -26.10 -19.71 64.76
CA PHE A 10 -26.93 -20.85 65.20
C PHE A 10 -26.58 -22.14 64.41
N GLU A 11 -25.75 -22.99 65.02
CA GLU A 11 -25.98 -24.45 65.11
C GLU A 11 -26.47 -24.74 66.55
N PRO A 12 -27.02 -25.93 66.94
CA PRO A 12 -27.06 -27.23 66.23
C PRO A 12 -28.44 -27.93 66.24
N ASN A 13 -28.69 -28.90 65.35
CA ASN A 13 -29.12 -30.23 65.80
C ASN A 13 -28.97 -31.30 64.71
N ALA A 14 -28.40 -32.42 65.13
CA ALA A 14 -28.05 -33.56 64.32
C ALA A 14 -29.25 -34.48 64.03
N SER A 15 -29.28 -35.07 62.83
CA SER A 15 -29.37 -36.52 62.67
C SER A 15 -29.17 -36.93 61.20
N ASN A 16 -28.27 -37.91 61.06
CA ASN A 16 -27.86 -38.62 59.86
C ASN A 16 -29.02 -39.08 58.96
N ILE A 17 -28.76 -39.15 57.64
CA ILE A 17 -28.63 -40.43 56.91
C ILE A 17 -28.04 -40.15 55.52
N THR A 18 -26.93 -40.83 55.27
CA THR A 18 -26.17 -40.99 54.03
C THR A 18 -27.07 -41.51 52.89
N ILE A 19 -27.03 -40.91 51.69
CA ILE A 19 -27.58 -41.51 50.47
C ILE A 19 -26.43 -41.89 49.54
N GLU A 20 -26.22 -43.21 49.43
CA GLU A 20 -25.47 -43.86 48.37
C GLU A 20 -26.06 -43.54 46.99
N VAL A 21 -25.20 -43.14 46.05
CA VAL A 21 -25.52 -43.01 44.63
C VAL A 21 -25.53 -44.39 43.99
N SER A 22 -26.72 -44.96 43.78
CA SER A 22 -26.89 -46.24 43.09
C SER A 22 -27.16 -46.05 41.59
N TYR A 23 -26.25 -46.59 40.77
CA TYR A 23 -26.19 -46.59 39.30
C TYR A 23 -27.28 -47.46 38.61
N GLY A 24 -28.40 -47.77 39.26
CA GLY A 24 -29.38 -48.77 38.79
C GLY A 24 -30.57 -48.27 37.94
N VAL A 25 -30.89 -46.98 37.92
CA VAL A 25 -32.22 -46.51 37.43
C VAL A 25 -32.21 -45.98 35.99
N ARG A 26 -31.04 -45.68 35.39
CA ARG A 26 -30.96 -45.17 34.00
C ARG A 26 -31.23 -46.21 32.90
N CYS A 27 -31.06 -47.51 33.18
CA CYS A 27 -31.29 -48.57 32.18
C CYS A 27 -32.77 -48.97 32.02
N GLN A 28 -33.60 -48.83 33.07
CA GLN A 28 -35.01 -49.22 32.98
C GLN A 28 -35.89 -48.17 32.26
N LEU A 29 -35.58 -46.88 32.39
CA LEU A 29 -36.34 -45.83 31.71
C LEU A 29 -36.10 -45.81 30.18
N ILE A 30 -34.85 -46.09 29.75
CA ILE A 30 -34.48 -46.19 28.33
C ILE A 30 -35.03 -47.48 27.71
N ALA A 31 -35.08 -48.60 28.46
CA ALA A 31 -35.69 -49.85 28.02
C ALA A 31 -37.23 -49.83 27.99
N ALA A 32 -37.88 -48.97 28.80
CA ALA A 32 -39.32 -48.76 28.78
C ALA A 32 -39.75 -47.85 27.61
N LEU A 33 -39.01 -46.76 27.34
CA LEU A 33 -39.20 -45.90 26.18
C LEU A 33 -38.93 -46.63 24.85
N ALA A 34 -37.92 -47.50 24.80
CA ALA A 34 -37.65 -48.35 23.64
C ALA A 34 -38.80 -49.35 23.37
N ARG A 35 -39.40 -49.94 24.41
CA ARG A 35 -40.56 -50.86 24.25
C ARG A 35 -41.85 -50.15 23.85
N GLN A 36 -42.04 -48.90 24.27
CA GLN A 36 -43.24 -48.11 23.96
C GLN A 36 -43.19 -47.50 22.55
N ILE A 37 -42.00 -47.22 22.02
CA ILE A 37 -41.81 -46.83 20.61
C ILE A 37 -41.97 -48.04 19.67
N GLN A 38 -41.64 -49.24 20.14
CA GLN A 38 -41.76 -50.47 19.36
C GLN A 38 -43.20 -51.02 19.25
N SER A 39 -44.14 -50.56 20.10
CA SER A 39 -45.55 -51.00 20.07
C SER A 39 -46.49 -50.08 19.26
N MET A 40 -46.07 -48.87 18.90
CA MET A 40 -46.91 -47.89 18.18
C MET A 40 -46.69 -47.82 16.65
N ALA A 41 -45.77 -48.61 16.10
CA ALA A 41 -45.51 -48.68 14.65
C ALA A 41 -45.58 -50.13 14.14
N THR A 42 -46.80 -50.67 14.06
CA THR A 42 -47.07 -51.89 13.29
C THR A 42 -48.19 -51.64 12.28
N PRO A 43 -47.90 -51.46 10.99
CA PRO A 43 -48.74 -52.09 9.99
C PRO A 43 -48.35 -53.57 9.96
N LYS A 44 -49.33 -54.45 10.21
CA LYS A 44 -49.20 -55.88 9.87
C LYS A 44 -49.04 -56.00 8.35
N THR A 45 -47.81 -56.07 7.87
CA THR A 45 -47.50 -56.66 6.56
C THR A 45 -46.91 -58.04 6.82
N ASN A 46 -47.71 -59.07 6.51
CA ASN A 46 -47.24 -60.44 6.31
C ASN A 46 -46.02 -60.44 5.39
N CYS A 47 -44.83 -60.74 5.93
CA CYS A 47 -43.67 -61.20 5.18
C CYS A 47 -42.83 -62.05 6.13
N ASP A 48 -43.39 -63.18 6.53
CA ASP A 48 -42.62 -64.29 7.08
C ASP A 48 -41.98 -65.01 5.88
N GLU A 49 -40.87 -64.46 5.39
CA GLU A 49 -40.08 -65.10 4.33
C GLU A 49 -38.60 -65.00 4.71
N THR A 50 -38.19 -66.00 5.49
CA THR A 50 -36.78 -66.36 5.62
C THR A 50 -36.29 -66.85 4.25
N GLN A 51 -35.78 -65.91 3.43
CA GLN A 51 -35.16 -66.23 2.14
C GLN A 51 -34.06 -67.28 2.35
N ARG A 52 -34.28 -68.47 1.79
CA ARG A 52 -33.33 -69.58 1.80
C ARG A 52 -32.06 -69.19 1.01
N PRO A 53 -30.86 -69.65 1.43
CA PRO A 53 -29.60 -69.33 0.76
C PRO A 53 -29.47 -69.82 -0.70
N SER A 54 -30.41 -70.63 -1.19
CA SER A 54 -30.50 -71.07 -2.59
C SER A 54 -31.04 -70.02 -3.55
N ASP A 55 -31.72 -68.97 -3.05
CA ASP A 55 -32.46 -68.00 -3.88
C ASP A 55 -31.59 -66.83 -4.41
N PHE A 56 -30.40 -66.62 -3.84
CA PHE A 56 -29.48 -65.54 -4.26
C PHE A 56 -28.72 -65.85 -5.54
N LYS A 57 -28.58 -67.12 -5.92
CA LYS A 57 -27.79 -67.52 -7.10
C LYS A 57 -28.53 -67.36 -8.42
N ASP A 58 -29.86 -67.30 -8.37
CA ASP A 58 -30.73 -67.26 -9.55
C ASP A 58 -31.09 -65.83 -9.99
N ARG A 59 -30.72 -64.81 -9.19
CA ARG A 59 -30.94 -63.41 -9.55
C ARG A 59 -29.83 -62.87 -10.47
N ALA A 60 -30.23 -62.10 -11.49
CA ALA A 60 -29.35 -61.57 -12.53
C ALA A 60 -28.25 -60.64 -11.97
N ASP A 61 -28.58 -59.84 -10.94
CA ASP A 61 -27.67 -58.91 -10.26
C ASP A 61 -26.51 -59.62 -9.52
N PHE A 62 -26.72 -60.83 -8.99
CA PHE A 62 -25.68 -61.65 -8.37
C PHE A 62 -24.81 -62.40 -9.40
N GLN A 63 -25.39 -62.86 -10.51
CA GLN A 63 -24.65 -63.57 -11.58
C GLN A 63 -23.70 -62.64 -12.34
N LEU A 64 -24.13 -61.40 -12.59
CA LEU A 64 -23.35 -60.38 -13.30
C LEU A 64 -22.44 -59.55 -12.38
N ALA A 65 -22.49 -59.76 -11.07
CA ALA A 65 -21.71 -59.01 -10.08
C ALA A 65 -20.19 -59.01 -10.37
N ALA A 66 -19.62 -60.13 -10.82
CA ALA A 66 -18.19 -60.20 -11.15
C ALA A 66 -17.82 -59.36 -12.39
N ALA A 67 -18.73 -59.21 -13.36
CA ALA A 67 -18.54 -58.35 -14.53
C ALA A 67 -18.70 -56.87 -14.15
N HIS A 68 -19.72 -56.54 -13.36
CA HIS A 68 -19.98 -55.18 -12.88
C HIS A 68 -18.85 -54.67 -11.96
N ALA A 69 -18.32 -55.52 -11.08
CA ALA A 69 -17.18 -55.16 -10.22
C ALA A 69 -15.92 -54.84 -11.04
N HIS A 70 -15.67 -55.61 -12.11
CA HIS A 70 -14.54 -55.36 -13.00
C HIS A 70 -14.71 -54.04 -13.79
N ASP A 71 -15.90 -53.80 -14.34
CA ASP A 71 -16.21 -52.59 -15.10
C ASP A 71 -16.07 -51.34 -14.22
N LEU A 72 -16.68 -51.36 -13.03
CA LEU A 72 -16.56 -50.28 -12.02
C LEU A 72 -15.11 -50.02 -11.59
N ALA A 73 -14.32 -51.08 -11.37
CA ALA A 73 -12.92 -50.93 -11.02
C ALA A 73 -12.11 -50.30 -12.17
N SER A 74 -12.37 -50.69 -13.41
CA SER A 74 -11.70 -50.13 -14.59
C SER A 74 -12.05 -48.66 -14.83
N GLN A 75 -13.34 -48.31 -14.68
CA GLN A 75 -13.81 -46.93 -14.83
C GLN A 75 -13.31 -46.06 -13.68
N GLY A 76 -13.37 -46.55 -12.43
CA GLY A 76 -12.83 -45.82 -11.28
C GLY A 76 -11.33 -45.54 -11.40
N PHE A 77 -10.57 -46.48 -11.95
CA PHE A 77 -9.15 -46.30 -12.25
C PHE A 77 -8.91 -45.24 -13.34
N SER A 78 -9.66 -45.30 -14.44
CA SER A 78 -9.59 -44.31 -15.51
C SER A 78 -9.91 -42.90 -14.97
N MET A 79 -10.98 -42.75 -14.19
CA MET A 79 -11.35 -41.46 -13.59
C MET A 79 -10.29 -40.93 -12.63
N SER A 80 -9.62 -41.80 -11.88
CA SER A 80 -8.53 -41.41 -10.98
C SER A 80 -7.31 -40.89 -11.74
N ILE A 81 -6.97 -41.50 -12.89
CA ILE A 81 -5.89 -41.02 -13.77
C ILE A 81 -6.23 -39.63 -14.32
N PHE A 82 -7.46 -39.43 -14.83
CA PHE A 82 -7.86 -38.13 -15.37
C PHE A 82 -7.93 -37.04 -14.29
N ALA A 83 -8.40 -37.36 -13.08
CA ALA A 83 -8.35 -36.44 -11.95
C ALA A 83 -6.91 -36.05 -11.59
N ALA A 84 -5.98 -37.02 -11.57
CA ALA A 84 -4.57 -36.76 -11.30
C ALA A 84 -3.91 -35.90 -12.39
N LEU A 85 -4.24 -36.12 -13.68
CA LEU A 85 -3.75 -35.29 -14.80
C LEU A 85 -4.24 -33.84 -14.69
N LEU A 86 -5.49 -33.62 -14.27
CA LEU A 86 -6.02 -32.27 -14.04
C LEU A 86 -5.33 -31.59 -12.85
N LEU A 87 -5.11 -32.31 -11.73
CA LEU A 87 -4.35 -31.78 -10.60
C LEU A 87 -2.89 -31.46 -10.96
N PHE A 88 -2.27 -32.27 -11.82
CA PHE A 88 -0.94 -31.98 -12.36
C PHE A 88 -0.96 -30.71 -13.23
N GLY A 89 -2.02 -30.52 -14.04
CA GLY A 89 -2.26 -29.27 -14.77
C GLY A 89 -2.41 -28.06 -13.85
N ALA A 90 -3.14 -28.19 -12.74
CA ALA A 90 -3.23 -27.14 -11.72
C ALA A 90 -1.86 -26.82 -11.09
N LEU A 91 -1.07 -27.85 -10.78
CA LEU A 91 0.28 -27.68 -10.21
C LEU A 91 1.20 -26.93 -11.18
N ILE A 92 1.18 -27.29 -12.47
CA ILE A 92 1.93 -26.57 -13.52
C ILE A 92 1.46 -25.11 -13.57
N ALA A 93 0.14 -24.88 -13.61
CA ALA A 93 -0.41 -23.53 -13.68
C ALA A 93 0.02 -22.67 -12.49
N ASN A 94 0.02 -23.23 -11.28
CA ASN A 94 0.50 -22.57 -10.07
C ASN A 94 2.02 -22.32 -10.09
N THR A 95 2.80 -23.25 -10.63
CA THR A 95 4.28 -23.16 -10.67
C THR A 95 4.76 -22.07 -11.64
N PHE A 96 4.05 -21.88 -12.75
CA PHE A 96 4.36 -20.87 -13.77
C PHE A 96 3.63 -19.54 -13.56
N SER A 97 2.98 -19.34 -12.40
CA SER A 97 2.15 -18.17 -12.09
C SER A 97 1.17 -17.83 -13.23
N LEU A 98 0.57 -18.85 -13.84
CA LEU A 98 -0.46 -18.68 -14.85
C LEU A 98 -1.73 -18.10 -14.19
N ASN A 99 -2.54 -17.42 -15.01
CA ASN A 99 -3.78 -16.77 -14.59
C ASN A 99 -4.64 -17.64 -13.65
N ALA A 100 -5.19 -17.03 -12.60
CA ALA A 100 -6.01 -17.70 -11.58
C ALA A 100 -7.18 -18.54 -12.15
N ILE A 101 -7.68 -18.16 -13.34
CA ILE A 101 -8.74 -18.92 -14.04
C ILE A 101 -8.32 -20.35 -14.41
N TRP A 102 -7.04 -20.60 -14.70
CA TRP A 102 -6.53 -21.93 -15.06
C TRP A 102 -6.50 -22.86 -13.85
N ILE A 103 -6.07 -22.35 -12.70
CA ILE A 103 -6.01 -23.11 -11.47
C ILE A 103 -7.43 -23.51 -11.05
N ALA A 104 -8.36 -22.53 -10.99
CA ALA A 104 -9.75 -22.80 -10.67
C ALA A 104 -10.44 -23.76 -11.67
N PHE A 105 -10.09 -23.68 -12.96
CA PHE A 105 -10.58 -24.62 -13.98
C PHE A 105 -10.13 -26.05 -13.68
N PHE A 106 -8.83 -26.27 -13.48
CA PHE A 106 -8.28 -27.61 -13.24
C PHE A 106 -8.76 -28.20 -11.90
N CYS A 107 -8.78 -27.39 -10.83
CA CYS A 107 -9.22 -27.80 -9.50
C CYS A 107 -10.71 -28.20 -9.48
N ASN A 108 -11.61 -27.41 -10.08
CA ASN A 108 -13.04 -27.73 -10.13
C ASN A 108 -13.32 -29.03 -10.91
N ASN A 109 -12.68 -29.22 -12.06
CA ASN A 109 -12.88 -30.42 -12.86
C ASN A 109 -12.27 -31.67 -12.20
N ALA A 110 -11.11 -31.53 -11.54
CA ALA A 110 -10.52 -32.61 -10.74
C ALA A 110 -11.42 -33.00 -9.56
N ALA A 111 -11.93 -32.02 -8.80
CA ALA A 111 -12.81 -32.26 -7.66
C ALA A 111 -14.11 -32.97 -8.07
N ALA A 112 -14.71 -32.59 -9.21
CA ALA A 112 -15.90 -33.26 -9.74
C ALA A 112 -15.63 -34.73 -10.13
N LEU A 113 -14.47 -35.03 -10.73
CA LEU A 113 -14.06 -36.40 -11.03
C LEU A 113 -13.76 -37.23 -9.78
N VAL A 114 -13.20 -36.61 -8.74
CA VAL A 114 -12.97 -37.26 -7.44
C VAL A 114 -14.30 -37.67 -6.79
N LEU A 115 -15.31 -36.79 -6.82
CA LEU A 115 -16.65 -37.12 -6.30
C LEU A 115 -17.33 -38.22 -7.12
N PHE A 116 -17.19 -38.20 -8.45
CA PHE A 116 -17.69 -39.29 -9.29
C PHE A 116 -16.96 -40.62 -8.99
N GLY A 117 -15.64 -40.57 -8.79
CA GLY A 117 -14.82 -41.70 -8.36
C GLY A 117 -15.24 -42.25 -6.98
N ALA A 118 -15.60 -41.39 -6.03
CA ALA A 118 -16.18 -41.80 -4.75
C ALA A 118 -17.50 -42.56 -4.93
N GLY A 119 -18.32 -42.12 -5.90
CA GLY A 119 -19.54 -42.81 -6.31
C GLY A 119 -19.30 -44.21 -6.88
N LEU A 120 -18.40 -44.32 -7.85
CA LEU A 120 -18.00 -45.59 -8.45
C LEU A 120 -17.39 -46.53 -7.40
N ARG A 121 -16.61 -46.00 -6.46
CA ARG A 121 -16.04 -46.76 -5.35
C ARG A 121 -17.12 -47.28 -4.39
N SER A 122 -18.09 -46.44 -4.01
CA SER A 122 -19.20 -46.87 -3.17
C SER A 122 -20.05 -47.94 -3.87
N ALA A 123 -20.25 -47.87 -5.18
CA ALA A 123 -20.95 -48.89 -5.94
C ALA A 123 -20.15 -50.19 -6.05
N TYR A 124 -18.82 -50.09 -6.25
CA TYR A 124 -17.92 -51.23 -6.27
C TYR A 124 -17.99 -52.03 -4.96
N ASP A 125 -18.07 -51.36 -3.82
CA ASP A 125 -18.18 -52.03 -2.51
C ASP A 125 -19.49 -52.82 -2.34
N VAL A 126 -20.59 -52.39 -2.96
CA VAL A 126 -21.88 -53.10 -2.96
C VAL A 126 -21.81 -54.33 -3.86
N VAL A 127 -21.30 -54.15 -5.09
CA VAL A 127 -21.17 -55.23 -6.07
C VAL A 127 -20.14 -56.28 -5.62
N GLN A 128 -19.04 -55.86 -4.99
CA GLN A 128 -18.05 -56.77 -4.39
C GLN A 128 -18.67 -57.62 -3.28
N TRP A 129 -19.57 -57.06 -2.48
CA TRP A 129 -20.31 -57.82 -1.47
C TRP A 129 -21.24 -58.86 -2.12
N ARG A 130 -21.98 -58.50 -3.19
CA ARG A 130 -22.80 -59.46 -3.97
C ARG A 130 -21.94 -60.59 -4.55
N GLN A 131 -20.80 -60.25 -5.14
CA GLN A 131 -19.85 -61.22 -5.70
C GLN A 131 -19.34 -62.21 -4.65
N GLN A 132 -18.94 -61.72 -3.47
CA GLN A 132 -18.45 -62.55 -2.38
C GLN A 132 -19.54 -63.48 -1.83
N LYS A 133 -20.79 -63.00 -1.74
CA LYS A 133 -21.94 -63.82 -1.30
C LYS A 133 -22.37 -64.85 -2.35
N ALA A 134 -22.25 -64.54 -3.64
CA ALA A 134 -22.50 -65.48 -4.74
C ALA A 134 -21.40 -66.55 -4.90
N GLY A 135 -20.22 -66.35 -4.31
CA GLY A 135 -19.07 -67.26 -4.42
C GLY A 135 -18.38 -67.21 -5.80
N LEU A 136 -18.53 -66.10 -6.53
CA LEU A 136 -17.94 -65.95 -7.87
C LEU A 136 -16.48 -65.51 -7.79
N PRO A 137 -15.57 -66.11 -8.59
CA PRO A 137 -14.16 -65.69 -8.62
C PRO A 137 -14.01 -64.26 -9.14
N SER A 138 -12.99 -63.55 -8.66
CA SER A 138 -12.64 -62.22 -9.15
C SER A 138 -12.07 -62.29 -10.57
N ARG A 139 -12.58 -61.43 -11.46
CA ARG A 139 -12.00 -61.27 -12.80
C ARG A 139 -10.70 -60.47 -12.69
N PRO A 140 -9.57 -60.94 -13.25
CA PRO A 140 -8.30 -60.25 -13.15
C PRO A 140 -8.36 -58.88 -13.85
N LEU A 141 -7.83 -57.85 -13.19
CA LEU A 141 -7.72 -56.49 -13.74
C LEU A 141 -6.73 -56.47 -14.93
N ALA A 142 -6.89 -55.47 -15.80
CA ALA A 142 -5.99 -55.27 -16.95
C ALA A 142 -4.51 -55.17 -16.51
N ARG A 143 -3.58 -55.62 -17.35
CA ARG A 143 -2.12 -55.61 -17.08
C ARG A 143 -1.58 -54.24 -16.59
N PRO A 144 -1.88 -53.09 -17.22
CA PRO A 144 -1.36 -51.80 -16.75
C PRO A 144 -1.88 -51.41 -15.36
N MET A 145 -3.12 -51.76 -15.06
CA MET A 145 -3.72 -51.50 -13.75
C MET A 145 -3.10 -52.37 -12.65
N ARG A 146 -2.79 -53.64 -12.93
CA ARG A 146 -2.06 -54.52 -11.99
C ARG A 146 -0.65 -54.02 -11.72
N TRP A 147 0.07 -53.57 -12.76
CA TRP A 147 1.39 -52.98 -12.60
C TRP A 147 1.33 -51.71 -11.76
N PHE A 148 0.37 -50.82 -12.03
CA PHE A 148 0.23 -49.57 -11.28
C PHE A 148 -0.15 -49.81 -9.82
N VAL A 149 -1.12 -50.69 -9.56
CA VAL A 149 -1.48 -51.07 -8.18
C VAL A 149 -0.26 -51.63 -7.47
N ALA A 150 0.50 -52.54 -8.11
CA ALA A 150 1.72 -53.09 -7.54
C ALA A 150 2.79 -52.01 -7.29
N PHE A 151 2.97 -51.07 -8.21
CA PHE A 151 3.93 -49.96 -8.10
C PHE A 151 3.57 -48.96 -7.00
N VAL A 152 2.29 -48.65 -6.81
CA VAL A 152 1.83 -47.76 -5.74
C VAL A 152 1.84 -48.48 -4.39
N SER A 153 1.58 -49.79 -4.35
CA SER A 153 1.62 -50.57 -3.11
C SER A 153 3.02 -51.05 -2.72
N SER A 154 3.99 -51.09 -3.66
CA SER A 154 5.36 -51.60 -3.39
C SER A 154 6.19 -50.79 -2.40
N PRO A 155 6.04 -49.45 -2.26
CA PRO A 155 6.72 -48.70 -1.20
C PRO A 155 6.19 -49.03 0.20
N TRP A 156 4.99 -49.61 0.28
CA TRP A 156 4.27 -49.88 1.53
C TRP A 156 4.17 -51.38 1.84
N SER A 157 4.76 -52.24 1.01
CA SER A 157 4.89 -53.67 1.29
C SER A 157 6.12 -53.90 2.16
N PHE A 158 5.92 -53.90 3.48
CA PHE A 158 6.95 -54.30 4.43
C PHE A 158 7.26 -55.79 4.27
N PRO A 159 8.54 -56.19 4.13
CA PRO A 159 8.92 -57.59 4.31
C PRO A 159 8.54 -58.03 5.73
N ASN A 160 7.90 -59.20 5.87
CA ASN A 160 7.71 -59.81 7.19
C ASN A 160 9.08 -60.15 7.78
N THR A 161 9.68 -59.23 8.52
CA THR A 161 10.84 -59.50 9.38
C THR A 161 10.35 -59.70 10.80
N GLU A 162 10.61 -60.90 11.32
CA GLU A 162 10.44 -61.25 12.73
C GLU A 162 11.39 -60.39 13.59
N GLU A 163 10.86 -59.32 14.19
CA GLU A 163 11.08 -58.80 15.56
C GLU A 163 10.74 -57.30 15.63
N PRO A 164 9.83 -56.85 16.52
CA PRO A 164 9.36 -55.47 16.51
C PRO A 164 10.24 -54.52 17.34
N ASP A 165 10.66 -53.43 16.71
CA ASP A 165 11.53 -52.39 17.27
C ASP A 165 10.74 -51.38 18.15
N ARG A 166 11.41 -50.65 19.05
CA ARG A 166 10.72 -49.80 20.08
C ARG A 166 9.86 -48.67 19.49
N PHE A 167 10.19 -48.19 18.30
CA PHE A 167 9.42 -47.17 17.58
C PHE A 167 8.07 -47.71 17.05
N GLU A 168 8.02 -49.02 16.82
CA GLU A 168 6.84 -49.76 16.34
C GLU A 168 5.79 -49.97 17.44
N ARG A 169 6.17 -49.92 18.72
CA ARG A 169 5.23 -50.02 19.85
C ARG A 169 4.47 -48.73 20.12
N TRP A 170 5.09 -47.57 19.90
CA TRP A 170 4.43 -46.28 20.08
C TRP A 170 3.54 -45.93 18.88
N THR A 171 4.01 -46.21 17.67
CA THR A 171 3.18 -46.13 16.45
C THR A 171 2.12 -47.23 16.42
N GLY A 172 2.41 -48.43 16.92
CA GLY A 172 1.48 -49.56 17.01
C GLY A 172 0.33 -49.36 18.01
N SER A 173 0.49 -48.58 19.07
CA SER A 173 -0.62 -48.26 19.98
C SER A 173 -1.58 -47.22 19.37
N ALA A 174 -1.05 -46.21 18.68
CA ALA A 174 -1.85 -45.25 17.91
C ALA A 174 -2.52 -45.91 16.70
N LEU A 175 -1.82 -46.82 16.01
CA LEU A 175 -2.32 -47.59 14.88
C LEU A 175 -3.34 -48.66 15.30
N SER A 176 -3.22 -49.24 16.50
CA SER A 176 -4.19 -50.22 17.03
C SER A 176 -5.46 -49.55 17.56
N VAL A 177 -5.37 -48.35 18.14
CA VAL A 177 -6.55 -47.50 18.41
C VAL A 177 -7.20 -47.08 17.09
N GLY A 178 -6.40 -46.73 16.08
CA GLY A 178 -6.85 -46.50 14.71
C GLY A 178 -7.53 -47.72 14.08
N GLN A 179 -6.99 -48.93 14.26
CA GLN A 179 -7.58 -50.19 13.77
C GLN A 179 -8.85 -50.57 14.53
N ALA A 180 -8.92 -50.34 15.84
CA ALA A 180 -10.12 -50.59 16.64
C ALA A 180 -11.27 -49.63 16.28
N LEU A 181 -10.95 -48.36 16.00
CA LEU A 181 -11.88 -47.40 15.39
C LEU A 181 -12.27 -47.84 13.97
N PHE A 182 -11.31 -48.22 13.13
CA PHE A 182 -11.53 -48.69 11.74
C PHE A 182 -12.47 -49.91 11.67
N LEU A 183 -12.34 -50.85 12.60
CA LEU A 183 -13.20 -52.03 12.71
C LEU A 183 -14.61 -51.71 13.20
N ARG A 184 -14.80 -50.62 13.98
CA ARG A 184 -16.12 -50.15 14.44
C ARG A 184 -16.85 -49.26 13.42
N ILE A 185 -16.11 -48.49 12.64
CA ILE A 185 -16.61 -47.48 11.68
C ILE A 185 -16.92 -48.10 10.32
N GLY A 186 -16.19 -49.17 9.95
CA GLY A 186 -16.28 -49.82 8.65
C GLY A 186 -15.42 -49.10 7.59
N ALA A 187 -14.70 -49.88 6.79
CA ALA A 187 -13.77 -49.33 5.78
C ALA A 187 -14.48 -48.54 4.65
N ARG A 188 -15.75 -48.86 4.37
CA ARG A 188 -16.54 -48.29 3.26
C ARG A 188 -16.86 -46.79 3.43
N PRO A 189 -17.49 -46.35 4.54
CA PRO A 189 -17.77 -44.92 4.75
C PRO A 189 -16.49 -44.07 4.84
N LEU A 190 -15.38 -44.63 5.33
CA LEU A 190 -14.11 -43.92 5.47
C LEU A 190 -13.48 -43.55 4.11
N TRP A 191 -13.57 -44.43 3.11
CA TRP A 191 -13.14 -44.11 1.74
C TRP A 191 -13.98 -43.00 1.10
N VAL A 192 -15.31 -43.06 1.25
CA VAL A 192 -16.21 -42.02 0.73
C VAL A 192 -15.96 -40.69 1.44
N PHE A 193 -15.75 -40.70 2.77
CA PHE A 193 -15.40 -39.53 3.55
C PHE A 193 -14.09 -38.91 3.08
N GLY A 194 -13.02 -39.70 2.92
CA GLY A 194 -11.72 -39.21 2.50
C GLY A 194 -11.72 -38.58 1.11
N LEU A 195 -12.37 -39.22 0.13
CA LEU A 195 -12.46 -38.68 -1.24
C LEU A 195 -13.34 -37.43 -1.30
N SER A 196 -14.43 -37.37 -0.52
CA SER A 196 -15.31 -36.19 -0.47
C SER A 196 -14.63 -35.02 0.24
N LEU A 197 -13.85 -35.29 1.30
CA LEU A 197 -13.03 -34.29 1.98
C LEU A 197 -11.96 -33.74 1.04
N LEU A 198 -11.27 -34.61 0.30
CA LEU A 198 -10.28 -34.22 -0.71
C LEU A 198 -10.89 -33.28 -1.76
N ALA A 199 -12.07 -33.62 -2.30
CA ALA A 199 -12.76 -32.77 -3.27
C ALA A 199 -13.13 -31.39 -2.70
N CYS A 200 -13.63 -31.31 -1.46
CA CYS A 200 -13.91 -30.04 -0.79
C CYS A 200 -12.64 -29.20 -0.55
N LEU A 201 -11.54 -29.84 -0.15
CA LEU A 201 -10.26 -29.15 0.06
C LEU A 201 -9.70 -28.57 -1.25
N ILE A 202 -9.77 -29.33 -2.35
CA ILE A 202 -9.37 -28.87 -3.69
C ILE A 202 -10.17 -27.64 -4.14
N VAL A 203 -11.47 -27.58 -3.85
CA VAL A 203 -12.29 -26.40 -4.19
C VAL A 203 -11.94 -25.21 -3.28
N SER A 204 -11.67 -25.46 -2.00
CA SER A 204 -11.40 -24.41 -1.03
C SER A 204 -10.06 -23.70 -1.21
N SER A 205 -9.06 -24.36 -1.82
CA SER A 205 -7.73 -23.77 -2.02
C SER A 205 -7.74 -22.58 -2.96
N ASP A 206 -8.63 -22.56 -3.95
CA ASP A 206 -8.62 -21.60 -5.06
C ASP A 206 -9.97 -20.87 -5.26
N TRP A 207 -10.77 -20.78 -4.19
CA TRP A 207 -12.04 -20.07 -4.26
C TRP A 207 -11.82 -18.55 -4.26
N THR A 208 -11.82 -17.93 -5.45
CA THR A 208 -11.66 -16.48 -5.62
C THR A 208 -12.87 -15.84 -6.31
N LEU A 209 -13.20 -14.60 -5.90
CA LEU A 209 -14.28 -13.78 -6.47
C LEU A 209 -13.76 -12.50 -7.14
N THR A 210 -12.45 -12.28 -7.14
CA THR A 210 -11.78 -11.09 -7.68
C THR A 210 -11.67 -11.18 -9.19
N THR A 211 -12.03 -10.10 -9.87
CA THR A 211 -12.04 -10.01 -11.33
C THR A 211 -10.74 -9.39 -11.82
N ASP A 212 -9.88 -10.20 -12.42
CA ASP A 212 -8.79 -9.70 -13.24
C ASP A 212 -9.25 -9.77 -14.71
N ASP A 213 -9.16 -8.65 -15.43
CA ASP A 213 -9.49 -8.58 -16.85
C ASP A 213 -8.38 -9.27 -17.65
N ILE A 214 -8.62 -10.53 -18.03
CA ILE A 214 -7.62 -11.40 -18.63
C ILE A 214 -8.09 -11.92 -19.99
N THR A 215 -7.33 -11.59 -21.03
CA THR A 215 -7.47 -12.16 -22.36
C THR A 215 -6.72 -13.49 -22.46
N ILE A 216 -7.44 -14.59 -22.64
CA ILE A 216 -6.84 -15.91 -22.82
C ILE A 216 -6.38 -16.09 -24.28
N GLY A 217 -5.16 -16.60 -24.47
CA GLY A 217 -4.59 -16.87 -25.79
C GLY A 217 -5.22 -18.05 -26.54
N THR A 218 -4.88 -18.19 -27.82
CA THR A 218 -5.30 -19.28 -28.72
C THR A 218 -5.09 -20.73 -28.23
N PRO A 219 -4.06 -21.12 -27.44
CA PRO A 219 -3.92 -22.51 -26.98
C PRO A 219 -5.05 -23.00 -26.06
N ALA A 220 -5.85 -22.09 -25.48
CA ALA A 220 -6.98 -22.47 -24.65
C ALA A 220 -8.08 -23.23 -25.41
N PHE A 221 -8.24 -22.97 -26.71
CA PHE A 221 -9.22 -23.68 -27.52
C PHE A 221 -8.88 -25.16 -27.71
N LEU A 222 -7.60 -25.54 -27.69
CA LEU A 222 -7.18 -26.94 -27.72
C LEU A 222 -7.55 -27.67 -26.44
N ILE A 223 -7.39 -27.02 -25.29
CA ILE A 223 -7.78 -27.56 -23.98
C ILE A 223 -9.30 -27.71 -23.91
N VAL A 224 -10.06 -26.70 -24.37
CA VAL A 224 -11.52 -26.78 -24.46
C VAL A 224 -11.97 -27.95 -25.35
N ALA A 225 -11.35 -28.13 -26.53
CA ALA A 225 -11.67 -29.24 -27.43
C ALA A 225 -11.39 -30.61 -26.78
N ALA A 226 -10.26 -30.76 -26.10
CA ALA A 226 -9.91 -32.00 -25.38
C ALA A 226 -10.89 -32.29 -24.23
N CYS A 227 -11.26 -31.27 -23.45
CA CYS A 227 -12.23 -31.40 -22.35
C CYS A 227 -13.64 -31.73 -22.86
N LEU A 228 -14.08 -31.17 -23.99
CA LEU A 228 -15.37 -31.52 -24.61
C LEU A 228 -15.37 -32.95 -25.16
N ALA A 229 -14.27 -33.42 -25.75
CA ALA A 229 -14.13 -34.81 -26.17
C ALA A 229 -14.21 -35.77 -24.96
N PHE A 230 -13.59 -35.40 -23.84
CA PHE A 230 -13.68 -36.16 -22.60
C PHE A 230 -15.09 -36.12 -21.99
N ALA A 231 -15.78 -34.97 -22.02
CA ALA A 231 -17.18 -34.86 -21.60
C ALA A 231 -18.10 -35.73 -22.47
N PHE A 232 -17.84 -35.84 -23.77
CA PHE A 232 -18.55 -36.75 -24.66
C PHE A 232 -18.33 -38.22 -24.28
N PHE A 233 -17.09 -38.62 -23.93
CA PHE A 233 -16.82 -39.96 -23.43
C PHE A 233 -17.60 -40.27 -22.14
N LEU A 234 -17.64 -39.32 -21.19
CA LEU A 234 -18.46 -39.44 -19.98
C LEU A 234 -19.95 -39.53 -20.30
N LEU A 235 -20.45 -38.77 -21.29
CA LEU A 235 -21.83 -38.85 -21.75
C LEU A 235 -22.16 -40.23 -22.32
N VAL A 236 -21.25 -40.84 -23.09
CA VAL A 236 -21.43 -42.20 -23.60
C VAL A 236 -21.50 -43.20 -22.44
N THR A 237 -20.67 -43.05 -21.41
CA THR A 237 -20.74 -43.91 -20.22
C THR A 237 -22.01 -43.70 -19.41
N GLU A 238 -22.49 -42.45 -19.29
CA GLU A 238 -23.76 -42.11 -18.64
C GLU A 238 -24.95 -42.72 -19.36
N ARG A 239 -24.98 -42.64 -20.70
CA ARG A 239 -26.03 -43.22 -21.54
C ARG A 239 -26.03 -44.74 -21.51
N ARG A 240 -24.85 -45.36 -21.48
CA ARG A 240 -24.72 -46.81 -21.28
C ARG A 240 -25.29 -47.23 -19.93
N LEU A 241 -24.94 -46.55 -18.84
CA LEU A 241 -25.43 -46.85 -17.49
C LEU A 241 -26.94 -46.59 -17.35
N ALA A 242 -27.48 -45.56 -18.00
CA ALA A 242 -28.91 -45.25 -18.00
C ALA A 242 -29.76 -46.28 -18.74
N ALA A 243 -29.16 -47.03 -19.68
CA ALA A 243 -29.85 -48.02 -20.50
C ALA A 243 -29.91 -49.43 -19.88
N ILE A 244 -29.22 -49.65 -18.74
CA ILE A 244 -29.23 -50.94 -18.03
C ILE A 244 -30.47 -51.00 -17.14
N ASP A 245 -31.21 -52.10 -17.20
CA ASP A 245 -32.42 -52.30 -16.41
C ASP A 245 -32.12 -52.44 -14.91
N ALA A 246 -33.01 -51.91 -14.07
CA ALA A 246 -32.84 -51.90 -12.62
C ALA A 246 -32.84 -53.31 -11.99
N GLU A 247 -33.41 -54.30 -12.69
CA GLU A 247 -33.38 -55.71 -12.28
C GLU A 247 -32.01 -56.36 -12.50
N GLU A 248 -31.28 -55.93 -13.53
CA GLU A 248 -29.92 -56.42 -13.83
C GLU A 248 -28.86 -55.68 -12.98
N TRP A 249 -29.05 -54.36 -12.80
CA TRP A 249 -28.15 -53.55 -12.00
C TRP A 249 -28.87 -52.38 -11.29
N PRO A 250 -29.25 -52.55 -10.02
CA PRO A 250 -29.98 -51.54 -9.25
C PRO A 250 -29.26 -50.18 -9.11
N GLU A 251 -27.93 -50.17 -8.97
CA GLU A 251 -27.15 -48.95 -8.78
C GLU A 251 -26.86 -48.17 -10.07
N ALA A 252 -27.07 -48.77 -11.26
CA ALA A 252 -26.70 -48.17 -12.54
C ALA A 252 -27.39 -46.80 -12.76
N SER A 253 -28.66 -46.69 -12.37
CA SER A 253 -29.43 -45.44 -12.44
C SER A 253 -28.84 -44.33 -11.58
N THR A 254 -28.47 -44.62 -10.34
CA THR A 254 -27.88 -43.65 -9.40
C THR A 254 -26.48 -43.22 -9.83
N ILE A 255 -25.68 -44.14 -10.38
CA ILE A 255 -24.34 -43.83 -10.90
C ILE A 255 -24.44 -42.99 -12.19
N SER A 256 -25.41 -43.28 -13.07
CA SER A 256 -25.70 -42.48 -14.26
C SER A 256 -26.04 -41.03 -13.87
N GLN A 257 -26.87 -40.83 -12.85
CA GLN A 257 -27.20 -39.50 -12.32
C GLN A 257 -25.95 -38.79 -11.78
N LEU A 258 -25.08 -39.50 -11.08
CA LEU A 258 -23.83 -38.94 -10.57
C LEU A 258 -22.84 -38.60 -11.69
N ALA A 259 -22.81 -39.36 -12.79
CA ALA A 259 -21.97 -39.08 -13.97
C ALA A 259 -22.30 -37.72 -14.62
N ARG A 260 -23.52 -37.19 -14.41
CA ARG A 260 -23.92 -35.86 -14.90
C ARG A 260 -23.20 -34.71 -14.18
N VAL A 261 -22.75 -34.91 -12.95
CA VAL A 261 -22.02 -33.89 -12.17
C VAL A 261 -20.70 -33.49 -12.86
N PRO A 262 -19.76 -34.41 -13.16
CA PRO A 262 -18.54 -34.05 -13.88
C PRO A 262 -18.82 -33.57 -15.31
N ILE A 263 -19.83 -34.09 -16.01
CA ILE A 263 -20.23 -33.59 -17.34
C ILE A 263 -20.66 -32.13 -17.28
N PHE A 264 -21.55 -31.78 -16.34
CA PHE A 264 -22.02 -30.41 -16.15
C PHE A 264 -20.87 -29.47 -15.78
N VAL A 265 -20.00 -29.90 -14.86
CA VAL A 265 -18.82 -29.12 -14.46
C VAL A 265 -17.88 -28.90 -15.64
N LEU A 266 -17.59 -29.92 -16.45
CA LEU A 266 -16.74 -29.81 -17.64
C LEU A 266 -17.32 -28.85 -18.68
N VAL A 267 -18.60 -28.99 -19.02
CA VAL A 267 -19.26 -28.15 -20.04
C VAL A 267 -19.37 -26.69 -19.56
N MET A 268 -19.78 -26.46 -18.31
CA MET A 268 -19.86 -25.11 -17.75
C MET A 268 -18.49 -24.46 -17.58
N SER A 269 -17.47 -25.23 -17.18
CA SER A 269 -16.09 -24.73 -17.10
C SER A 269 -15.55 -24.33 -18.48
N CYS A 270 -15.84 -25.12 -19.53
CA CYS A 270 -15.50 -24.76 -20.90
C CYS A 270 -16.23 -23.49 -21.37
N PHE A 271 -17.50 -23.32 -20.99
CA PHE A 271 -18.25 -22.10 -21.27
C PHE A 271 -17.67 -20.88 -20.54
N CYS A 272 -17.22 -21.02 -19.30
CA CYS A 272 -16.50 -19.96 -18.57
C CYS A 272 -15.22 -19.53 -19.30
N LEU A 273 -14.41 -20.47 -19.78
CA LEU A 273 -13.20 -20.17 -20.54
C LEU A 273 -13.53 -19.42 -21.85
N PHE A 274 -14.61 -19.81 -22.54
CA PHE A 274 -15.08 -19.11 -23.74
C PHE A 274 -15.53 -17.67 -23.43
N LEU A 275 -16.27 -17.46 -22.33
CA LEU A 275 -16.68 -16.13 -21.88
C LEU A 275 -15.49 -15.25 -21.47
N SER A 276 -14.45 -15.86 -20.88
CA SER A 276 -13.21 -15.15 -20.54
C SER A 276 -12.42 -14.76 -21.78
N ALA A 277 -12.41 -15.58 -22.83
CA ALA A 277 -11.80 -15.24 -24.12
C ALA A 277 -12.46 -14.02 -24.80
N ARG A 278 -13.69 -13.66 -24.38
CA ARG A 278 -14.40 -12.45 -24.82
C ARG A 278 -14.28 -11.26 -23.87
N GLY A 279 -13.43 -11.35 -22.84
CA GLY A 279 -13.18 -10.26 -21.89
C GLY A 279 -14.35 -9.99 -20.94
N SER A 280 -15.21 -10.98 -20.66
CA SER A 280 -16.30 -10.79 -19.70
C SER A 280 -15.89 -11.20 -18.28
N GLY A 281 -15.97 -10.26 -17.33
CA GLY A 281 -15.72 -10.53 -15.90
C GLY A 281 -16.73 -11.46 -15.21
N LEU A 282 -17.72 -11.98 -15.95
CA LEU A 282 -18.68 -12.99 -15.47
C LEU A 282 -18.07 -14.39 -15.38
N SER A 283 -16.98 -14.66 -16.10
CA SER A 283 -16.34 -15.97 -16.17
C SER A 283 -15.86 -16.47 -14.80
N VAL A 284 -15.15 -15.62 -14.04
CA VAL A 284 -14.60 -15.95 -12.72
C VAL A 284 -15.71 -16.20 -11.71
N LYS A 285 -16.74 -15.34 -11.70
CA LYS A 285 -17.90 -15.48 -10.79
C LYS A 285 -18.67 -16.79 -11.06
N LEU A 286 -18.82 -17.16 -12.33
CA LEU A 286 -19.51 -18.39 -12.72
C LEU A 286 -18.67 -19.63 -12.36
N LEU A 287 -17.34 -19.54 -12.51
CA LEU A 287 -16.42 -20.62 -12.12
C LEU A 287 -16.37 -20.81 -10.59
N ALA A 288 -16.42 -19.72 -9.81
CA ALA A 288 -16.53 -19.78 -8.35
C ALA A 288 -17.88 -20.37 -7.90
N ALA A 289 -18.98 -20.00 -8.57
CA ALA A 289 -20.29 -20.59 -8.32
C ALA A 289 -20.31 -22.10 -8.62
N LEU A 290 -19.58 -22.53 -9.66
CA LEU A 290 -19.41 -23.95 -10.00
C LEU A 290 -18.62 -24.71 -8.94
N GLY A 291 -17.56 -24.10 -8.38
CA GLY A 291 -16.86 -24.62 -7.21
C GLY A 291 -17.80 -24.81 -6.02
N GLY A 292 -18.63 -23.82 -5.72
CA GLY A 292 -19.65 -23.92 -4.67
C GLY A 292 -20.64 -25.06 -4.88
N PHE A 293 -21.06 -25.31 -6.13
CA PHE A 293 -21.91 -26.46 -6.46
C PHE A 293 -21.21 -27.81 -6.17
N ILE A 294 -19.93 -27.96 -6.53
CA ILE A 294 -19.14 -29.16 -6.25
C ILE A 294 -18.98 -29.37 -4.74
N ALA A 295 -18.65 -28.30 -4.01
CA ALA A 295 -18.53 -28.33 -2.55
C ALA A 295 -19.84 -28.76 -1.88
N LEU A 296 -21.00 -28.36 -2.44
CA LEU A 296 -22.31 -28.75 -1.93
C LEU A 296 -22.57 -30.27 -2.13
N VAL A 297 -22.21 -30.84 -3.29
CA VAL A 297 -22.26 -32.30 -3.52
C VAL A 297 -21.30 -33.03 -2.58
N GLY A 298 -20.08 -32.52 -2.39
CA GLY A 298 -19.08 -33.09 -1.49
C GLY A 298 -19.51 -33.06 -0.02
N LEU A 299 -20.11 -31.96 0.43
CA LEU A 299 -20.66 -31.82 1.78
C LEU A 299 -21.79 -32.80 2.02
N GLU A 300 -22.66 -33.00 1.02
CA GLU A 300 -23.70 -34.03 1.08
C GLU A 300 -23.13 -35.44 1.27
N PHE A 301 -22.05 -35.79 0.54
CA PHE A 301 -21.36 -37.07 0.71
C PHE A 301 -20.66 -37.20 2.06
N LEU A 302 -20.05 -36.13 2.57
CA LEU A 302 -19.44 -36.11 3.91
C LEU A 302 -20.50 -36.38 4.99
N LEU A 303 -21.63 -35.67 4.94
CA LEU A 303 -22.74 -35.89 5.88
C LEU A 303 -23.26 -37.33 5.81
N ARG A 304 -23.42 -37.89 4.60
CA ARG A 304 -23.86 -39.28 4.45
C ARG A 304 -22.84 -40.30 4.93
N ALA A 305 -21.56 -40.07 4.69
CA ALA A 305 -20.49 -40.93 5.18
C ALA A 305 -20.45 -40.93 6.72
N ILE A 306 -20.60 -39.76 7.34
CA ILE A 306 -20.71 -39.61 8.81
C ILE A 306 -21.94 -40.36 9.32
N VAL A 307 -23.12 -40.17 8.73
CA VAL A 307 -24.34 -40.88 9.16
C VAL A 307 -24.19 -42.40 8.99
N SER A 308 -23.53 -42.85 7.91
CA SER A 308 -23.28 -44.27 7.67
C SER A 308 -22.33 -44.90 8.67
N MET A 309 -21.38 -44.13 9.23
CA MET A 309 -20.42 -44.57 10.25
C MET A 309 -21.10 -44.90 11.60
N PHE A 310 -22.29 -44.34 11.86
CA PHE A 310 -23.08 -44.64 13.06
C PHE A 310 -24.17 -45.71 12.85
N ARG A 311 -24.29 -46.29 11.64
CA ARG A 311 -25.27 -47.35 11.36
C ARG A 311 -24.67 -48.74 11.62
N PRO A 312 -25.35 -49.64 12.36
CA PRO A 312 -24.84 -50.98 12.63
C PRO A 312 -24.70 -51.77 11.31
N GLN A 313 -23.47 -52.20 11.01
CA GLN A 313 -23.12 -52.85 9.76
C GLN A 313 -23.29 -54.37 9.88
N ASN A 314 -24.42 -54.89 9.41
CA ASN A 314 -24.69 -56.33 9.39
C ASN A 314 -24.15 -56.95 8.09
N ASN A 315 -23.12 -57.81 8.17
CA ASN A 315 -22.53 -58.52 7.02
C ASN A 315 -23.49 -59.48 6.29
N ASN A 316 -24.67 -59.72 6.86
CA ASN A 316 -25.71 -60.58 6.29
C ASN A 316 -26.79 -59.80 5.53
N ARG A 317 -26.75 -58.46 5.52
CA ARG A 317 -27.63 -57.62 4.70
C ARG A 317 -26.83 -56.90 3.65
N GLU A 318 -27.47 -56.69 2.51
CA GLU A 318 -26.91 -55.94 1.42
C GLU A 318 -26.62 -54.49 1.84
N PRO A 319 -25.41 -53.97 1.58
CA PRO A 319 -25.08 -52.59 1.88
C PRO A 319 -25.81 -51.61 0.96
N SER A 320 -26.36 -50.54 1.53
CA SER A 320 -26.93 -49.44 0.73
C SER A 320 -25.83 -48.57 0.13
N LEU A 321 -26.03 -48.08 -1.10
CA LEU A 321 -25.17 -47.08 -1.72
C LEU A 321 -25.12 -45.79 -0.89
N ILE A 322 -23.91 -45.36 -0.48
CA ILE A 322 -23.72 -44.17 0.38
C ILE A 322 -23.85 -42.88 -0.45
N THR A 323 -23.52 -42.95 -1.74
CA THR A 323 -23.32 -41.82 -2.66
C THR A 323 -24.55 -41.43 -3.48
N ASN A 324 -25.77 -41.70 -3.00
CA ASN A 324 -27.00 -41.29 -3.69
C ASN A 324 -27.29 -39.79 -3.50
N SER A 325 -26.74 -38.91 -4.33
CA SER A 325 -26.85 -37.44 -4.18
C SER A 325 -28.22 -36.87 -4.59
N LEU A 326 -28.87 -36.14 -3.67
CA LEU A 326 -30.03 -35.29 -3.94
C LEU A 326 -29.64 -34.16 -4.90
N VAL A 327 -28.43 -33.63 -4.75
CA VAL A 327 -27.92 -32.49 -5.52
C VAL A 327 -27.63 -32.89 -6.96
N ALA A 328 -27.04 -34.07 -7.18
CA ALA A 328 -26.88 -34.66 -8.50
C ALA A 328 -28.23 -34.92 -9.19
N ASN A 329 -29.28 -35.23 -8.41
CA ASN A 329 -30.63 -35.41 -8.94
C ASN A 329 -31.29 -34.13 -9.46
N LEU A 330 -30.80 -32.94 -9.09
CA LEU A 330 -31.26 -31.69 -9.71
C LEU A 330 -30.81 -31.56 -11.17
N LEU A 331 -29.78 -32.29 -11.60
CA LEU A 331 -29.29 -32.28 -12.99
C LEU A 331 -30.14 -33.16 -13.93
N GLN A 332 -31.17 -33.84 -13.42
CA GLN A 332 -32.10 -34.56 -14.28
C GLN A 332 -33.08 -33.58 -14.93
N TRP A 333 -33.23 -33.67 -16.25
CA TRP A 333 -34.26 -32.93 -16.98
C TRP A 333 -35.49 -33.83 -17.17
N PRO A 334 -36.69 -33.41 -16.75
CA PRO A 334 -37.03 -32.16 -16.07
C PRO A 334 -36.60 -32.17 -14.58
N PRO A 335 -36.20 -31.01 -13.99
CA PRO A 335 -35.75 -30.95 -12.60
C PRO A 335 -36.90 -31.26 -11.64
N GLN A 336 -36.71 -32.28 -10.80
CA GLN A 336 -37.71 -32.75 -9.83
C GLN A 336 -37.20 -32.71 -8.37
N PRO A 337 -36.70 -31.57 -7.87
CA PRO A 337 -36.08 -31.48 -6.53
C PRO A 337 -37.04 -31.92 -5.41
N TRP A 338 -38.32 -31.58 -5.56
CA TRP A 338 -39.33 -31.93 -4.57
C TRP A 338 -39.70 -33.41 -4.55
N ILE A 339 -39.61 -34.11 -5.69
CA ILE A 339 -39.90 -35.53 -5.72
C ILE A 339 -38.76 -36.30 -5.04
N GLY A 340 -37.51 -35.92 -5.29
CA GLY A 340 -36.35 -36.53 -4.62
C GLY A 340 -36.34 -36.36 -3.10
N ILE A 341 -36.67 -35.16 -2.61
CA ILE A 341 -36.81 -34.89 -1.16
C ILE A 341 -38.00 -35.67 -0.58
N GLN A 342 -39.14 -35.70 -1.27
CA GLN A 342 -40.31 -36.47 -0.84
C GLN A 342 -40.03 -37.97 -0.76
N THR A 343 -39.31 -38.53 -1.73
CA THR A 343 -38.96 -39.96 -1.74
C THR A 343 -38.00 -40.30 -0.63
N GLU A 344 -37.01 -39.44 -0.34
CA GLU A 344 -36.04 -39.65 0.75
C GLU A 344 -36.71 -39.58 2.13
N LEU A 345 -37.56 -38.57 2.36
CA LEU A 345 -38.32 -38.44 3.62
C LEU A 345 -39.34 -39.57 3.82
N ARG A 346 -39.98 -40.04 2.74
CA ARG A 346 -40.91 -41.16 2.80
C ARG A 346 -40.19 -42.48 3.08
N THR A 347 -39.12 -42.78 2.34
CA THR A 347 -38.41 -44.07 2.45
C THR A 347 -37.59 -44.18 3.74
N ARG A 348 -37.03 -43.09 4.27
CA ARG A 348 -36.18 -43.14 5.49
C ARG A 348 -36.89 -42.72 6.77
N HIS A 349 -37.85 -41.81 6.70
CA HIS A 349 -38.51 -41.23 7.88
C HIS A 349 -40.02 -41.50 7.95
N GLY A 350 -40.62 -42.10 6.91
CA GLY A 350 -42.06 -42.41 6.88
C GLY A 350 -42.97 -41.19 6.76
N ILE A 351 -42.43 -39.99 6.51
CA ILE A 351 -43.20 -38.73 6.45
C ILE A 351 -43.72 -38.52 5.03
N ASP A 352 -45.04 -38.60 4.83
CA ASP A 352 -45.66 -38.29 3.54
C ASP A 352 -46.00 -36.80 3.39
N LEU A 353 -45.06 -36.03 2.85
CA LEU A 353 -45.21 -34.59 2.63
C LEU A 353 -46.26 -34.22 1.57
N ARG A 354 -46.82 -35.20 0.81
CA ARG A 354 -47.89 -34.92 -0.18
C ARG A 354 -49.18 -34.43 0.46
N GLN A 355 -49.41 -34.76 1.73
CA GLN A 355 -50.62 -34.37 2.47
C GLN A 355 -50.56 -32.93 3.00
N ILE A 356 -49.40 -32.27 2.92
CA ILE A 356 -49.20 -30.93 3.47
C ILE A 356 -49.43 -29.88 2.37
N TRP A 357 -50.58 -29.20 2.45
CA TRP A 357 -50.98 -28.15 1.50
C TRP A 357 -49.92 -27.04 1.31
N ALA A 358 -49.14 -26.72 2.36
CA ALA A 358 -48.13 -25.66 2.34
C ALA A 358 -47.07 -25.83 1.24
N PHE A 359 -46.63 -27.05 0.92
CA PHE A 359 -45.64 -27.27 -0.14
C PHE A 359 -46.20 -27.02 -1.55
N SER A 360 -47.49 -27.28 -1.76
CA SER A 360 -48.17 -26.98 -3.03
C SER A 360 -48.32 -25.47 -3.24
N PHE A 361 -48.58 -24.72 -2.16
CA PHE A 361 -48.65 -23.26 -2.16
C PHE A 361 -47.28 -22.64 -2.43
N ILE A 362 -46.22 -23.10 -1.75
CA ILE A 362 -44.84 -22.65 -1.98
C ILE A 362 -44.44 -22.89 -3.44
N ARG A 363 -44.73 -24.07 -4.03
CA ARG A 363 -44.43 -24.36 -5.44
C ARG A 363 -45.11 -23.38 -6.41
N LYS A 364 -46.33 -22.93 -6.09
CA LYS A 364 -47.10 -22.01 -6.95
C LYS A 364 -46.68 -20.54 -6.75
N ALA A 365 -46.35 -20.14 -5.52
CA ALA A 365 -46.03 -18.76 -5.15
C ALA A 365 -44.54 -18.41 -5.30
N ALA A 366 -43.63 -19.37 -5.09
CA ALA A 366 -42.18 -19.18 -5.16
C ALA A 366 -41.70 -18.50 -6.46
N PRO A 367 -42.13 -18.90 -7.69
CA PRO A 367 -41.67 -18.23 -8.89
C PRO A 367 -42.11 -16.75 -8.94
N ALA A 368 -43.31 -16.43 -8.43
CA ALA A 368 -43.80 -15.06 -8.38
C ALA A 368 -43.03 -14.21 -7.34
N ILE A 369 -42.72 -14.78 -6.17
CA ILE A 369 -41.93 -14.11 -5.14
C ILE A 369 -40.50 -13.88 -5.62
N VAL A 370 -39.87 -14.90 -6.24
CA VAL A 370 -38.51 -14.80 -6.80
C VAL A 370 -38.47 -13.79 -7.94
N LEU A 371 -39.45 -13.81 -8.84
CA LEU A 371 -39.54 -12.80 -9.89
C LEU A 371 -39.72 -11.40 -9.30
N GLY A 372 -40.59 -11.26 -8.29
CA GLY A 372 -40.81 -10.00 -7.59
C GLY A 372 -39.55 -9.46 -6.90
N THR A 373 -38.78 -10.31 -6.21
CA THR A 373 -37.52 -9.90 -5.59
C THR A 373 -36.44 -9.57 -6.60
N ILE A 374 -36.36 -10.30 -7.72
CA ILE A 374 -35.44 -9.97 -8.83
C ILE A 374 -35.80 -8.60 -9.44
N VAL A 375 -37.09 -8.36 -9.71
CA VAL A 375 -37.56 -7.07 -10.24
C VAL A 375 -37.31 -5.94 -9.25
N LEU A 376 -37.55 -6.16 -7.96
CA LEU A 376 -37.29 -5.15 -6.93
C LEU A 376 -35.78 -4.86 -6.80
N GLY A 377 -34.94 -5.89 -6.77
CA GLY A 377 -33.48 -5.72 -6.77
C GLY A 377 -32.97 -5.01 -8.02
N TRP A 378 -33.57 -5.31 -9.17
CA TRP A 378 -33.29 -4.62 -10.42
C TRP A 378 -33.69 -3.13 -10.34
N LEU A 379 -34.87 -2.80 -9.83
CA LEU A 379 -35.29 -1.40 -9.63
C LEU A 379 -34.39 -0.65 -8.65
N LEU A 380 -33.98 -1.30 -7.55
CA LEU A 380 -33.07 -0.72 -6.56
C LEU A 380 -31.68 -0.44 -7.14
N SER A 381 -31.27 -1.11 -8.23
CA SER A 381 -30.02 -0.79 -8.93
C SER A 381 -29.98 0.63 -9.52
N GLY A 382 -31.14 1.27 -9.69
CA GLY A 382 -31.26 2.67 -10.11
C GLY A 382 -31.02 3.69 -8.99
N VAL A 383 -31.00 3.26 -7.72
CA VAL A 383 -30.75 4.14 -6.58
C VAL A 383 -29.24 4.27 -6.36
N ARG A 384 -28.72 5.49 -6.40
CA ARG A 384 -27.28 5.76 -6.21
C ARG A 384 -27.05 6.93 -5.27
N GLU A 385 -26.17 6.70 -4.30
CA GLU A 385 -25.64 7.76 -3.44
C GLU A 385 -24.36 8.33 -4.04
N ILE A 386 -24.25 9.66 -4.06
CA ILE A 386 -23.07 10.41 -4.49
C ILE A 386 -22.48 11.09 -3.25
N PRO A 387 -21.19 10.87 -2.94
CA PRO A 387 -20.55 11.40 -1.73
C PRO A 387 -20.48 12.92 -1.76
N MET A 388 -20.33 13.54 -0.58
CA MET A 388 -20.30 15.01 -0.43
C MET A 388 -19.20 15.68 -1.25
N THR A 389 -18.04 15.03 -1.40
CA THR A 389 -16.88 15.51 -2.17
C THR A 389 -16.95 15.13 -3.66
N GLY A 390 -18.01 14.46 -4.10
CA GLY A 390 -18.15 13.94 -5.45
C GLY A 390 -19.31 14.54 -6.22
N ARG A 391 -19.29 14.33 -7.53
CA ARG A 391 -20.38 14.57 -8.48
C ARG A 391 -20.45 13.41 -9.45
N GLY A 392 -21.65 13.05 -9.89
CA GLY A 392 -21.86 11.91 -10.79
C GLY A 392 -22.27 12.39 -12.17
N VAL A 393 -21.64 11.89 -13.22
CA VAL A 393 -22.15 12.06 -14.58
C VAL A 393 -23.15 10.93 -14.86
N TYR A 394 -24.40 11.31 -15.13
CA TYR A 394 -25.49 10.38 -15.38
C TYR A 394 -25.58 10.04 -16.88
N GLU A 395 -25.41 8.75 -17.17
CA GLU A 395 -25.56 8.14 -18.48
C GLU A 395 -26.93 7.49 -18.60
N ARG A 396 -27.63 7.79 -19.69
CA ARG A 396 -28.84 7.07 -20.12
C ARG A 396 -28.58 6.41 -21.44
N PHE A 397 -28.71 5.08 -21.49
CA PHE A 397 -28.39 4.28 -22.67
C PHE A 397 -26.99 4.59 -23.25
N GLY A 398 -26.02 4.88 -22.38
CA GLY A 398 -24.65 5.24 -22.75
C GLY A 398 -24.44 6.69 -23.21
N LYS A 399 -25.49 7.52 -23.27
CA LYS A 399 -25.37 8.95 -23.54
C LYS A 399 -25.33 9.72 -22.23
N ALA A 400 -24.31 10.56 -22.03
CA ALA A 400 -24.23 11.47 -20.90
C ALA A 400 -25.27 12.59 -21.03
N GLU A 401 -26.22 12.67 -20.09
CA GLU A 401 -27.34 13.62 -20.14
C GLU A 401 -27.20 14.74 -19.11
N ALA A 402 -26.86 14.39 -17.87
CA ALA A 402 -26.91 15.31 -16.74
C ALA A 402 -25.80 15.04 -15.72
N ILE A 403 -25.54 16.04 -14.89
CA ILE A 403 -24.62 15.93 -13.76
C ILE A 403 -25.43 15.97 -12.47
N LEU A 404 -25.22 14.95 -11.68
CA LEU A 404 -25.81 14.76 -10.38
C LEU A 404 -24.83 15.26 -9.32
N HIS A 405 -25.31 16.16 -8.48
CA HIS A 405 -24.53 16.70 -7.37
C HIS A 405 -24.56 15.74 -6.17
N SER A 406 -23.86 16.06 -5.09
CA SER A 406 -23.82 15.25 -3.88
C SER A 406 -25.23 14.97 -3.32
N GLY A 407 -25.50 13.73 -2.92
CA GLY A 407 -26.80 13.29 -2.41
C GLY A 407 -27.32 11.98 -2.99
N LEU A 408 -28.54 11.63 -2.61
CA LEU A 408 -29.22 10.41 -3.06
C LEU A 408 -30.02 10.69 -4.35
N HIS A 409 -29.72 9.96 -5.40
CA HIS A 409 -30.38 10.09 -6.69
C HIS A 409 -31.03 8.79 -7.14
N ILE A 410 -32.14 8.90 -7.86
CA ILE A 410 -32.86 7.78 -8.44
C ILE A 410 -32.81 7.93 -9.95
N GLY A 411 -32.20 6.96 -10.62
CA GLY A 411 -32.13 6.86 -12.07
C GLY A 411 -32.79 5.58 -12.59
N LEU A 412 -32.70 5.39 -13.90
CA LEU A 412 -33.05 4.13 -14.54
C LEU A 412 -32.16 2.99 -14.02
N PRO A 413 -32.72 1.78 -13.82
CA PRO A 413 -31.95 0.63 -13.39
C PRO A 413 -30.94 0.20 -14.47
N TRP A 414 -29.88 -0.48 -14.04
CA TRP A 414 -28.88 -1.01 -14.97
C TRP A 414 -29.53 -2.03 -15.92
N PRO A 415 -29.26 -2.03 -17.23
CA PRO A 415 -28.21 -1.31 -17.95
C PRO A 415 -28.65 0.01 -18.60
N PHE A 416 -29.88 0.48 -18.33
CA PHE A 416 -30.44 1.66 -19.00
C PHE A 416 -29.92 2.98 -18.42
N GLY A 417 -29.49 2.96 -17.15
CA GLY A 417 -28.85 4.07 -16.47
C GLY A 417 -27.53 3.66 -15.83
N ARG A 418 -26.53 4.56 -15.86
CA ARG A 418 -25.27 4.42 -15.11
C ARG A 418 -24.84 5.79 -14.59
N VAL A 419 -24.23 5.82 -13.41
CA VAL A 419 -23.60 7.03 -12.87
C VAL A 419 -22.09 6.81 -12.81
N VAL A 420 -21.34 7.66 -13.49
CA VAL A 420 -19.87 7.71 -13.40
C VAL A 420 -19.52 8.73 -12.32
N LEU A 421 -18.91 8.27 -11.23
CA LEU A 421 -18.51 9.13 -10.13
C LEU A 421 -17.23 9.89 -10.50
N LEU A 422 -17.25 11.20 -10.31
CA LEU A 422 -16.12 12.10 -10.45
C LEU A 422 -15.96 12.90 -9.17
N ASP A 423 -14.76 13.38 -8.94
CA ASP A 423 -14.51 14.29 -7.83
C ASP A 423 -15.10 15.68 -8.10
N ASN A 424 -15.50 16.34 -7.02
CA ASN A 424 -16.00 17.70 -7.03
C ASN A 424 -15.12 18.59 -6.14
N GLY A 425 -14.14 19.25 -6.75
CA GLY A 425 -13.28 20.21 -6.06
C GLY A 425 -12.21 19.59 -5.14
N SER A 426 -11.99 18.28 -5.20
CA SER A 426 -10.80 17.68 -4.60
C SER A 426 -9.55 18.21 -5.29
N VAL A 427 -8.53 18.50 -4.49
CA VAL A 427 -7.25 18.98 -4.98
C VAL A 427 -6.31 17.79 -5.04
N HIS A 428 -5.75 17.57 -6.23
CA HIS A 428 -4.80 16.51 -6.52
C HIS A 428 -3.42 17.12 -6.70
N GLU A 429 -2.42 16.39 -6.23
CA GLU A 429 -1.02 16.72 -6.41
C GLU A 429 -0.38 15.69 -7.33
N LEU A 430 0.34 16.17 -8.34
CA LEU A 430 1.07 15.34 -9.29
C LEU A 430 2.53 15.77 -9.36
N ALA A 431 3.44 14.86 -9.03
CA ALA A 431 4.86 15.05 -9.28
C ALA A 431 5.20 14.81 -10.76
N THR A 432 6.27 15.43 -11.24
CA THR A 432 6.70 15.36 -12.66
C THR A 432 7.27 13.98 -13.07
N SER A 433 7.58 13.12 -12.08
CA SER A 433 7.87 11.71 -12.31
C SER A 433 6.88 10.84 -11.52
N VAL A 434 6.17 9.97 -12.24
CA VAL A 434 5.50 8.81 -11.66
C VAL A 434 6.55 7.70 -11.63
N SER A 435 7.23 7.53 -10.51
CA SER A 435 7.87 6.23 -10.25
C SER A 435 6.73 5.22 -10.13
N THR A 436 6.74 4.19 -10.97
CA THR A 436 5.81 3.04 -10.99
C THR A 436 5.89 2.16 -9.74
N ALA A 437 6.37 2.70 -8.62
CA ALA A 437 6.30 2.09 -7.32
C ALA A 437 5.03 2.61 -6.64
N ASP A 438 4.08 1.70 -6.46
CA ASP A 438 2.79 1.90 -5.80
C ASP A 438 2.83 2.96 -4.70
N GLY A 439 1.88 3.90 -4.73
CA GLY A 439 1.64 4.95 -3.73
C GLY A 439 1.20 4.44 -2.35
N ASN A 440 1.77 3.32 -1.90
CA ASN A 440 1.55 2.68 -0.60
C ASN A 440 2.87 2.67 0.19
N GLU A 441 3.61 3.78 0.26
CA GLU A 441 4.50 3.94 1.42
C GLU A 441 3.62 4.04 2.66
N PRO A 442 3.70 3.10 3.62
CA PRO A 442 2.92 3.17 4.84
C PRO A 442 3.26 4.48 5.57
N PRO A 443 2.27 5.15 6.19
CA PRO A 443 2.52 6.39 6.92
C PRO A 443 3.64 6.16 7.93
N THR A 444 4.76 6.85 7.74
CA THR A 444 5.93 6.73 8.61
C THR A 444 5.60 7.26 10.01
N ASN A 445 6.18 6.64 11.03
CA ASN A 445 6.04 7.13 12.40
C ASN A 445 6.51 8.58 12.49
N ALA A 446 5.71 9.46 13.11
CA ALA A 446 6.03 10.89 13.24
C ALA A 446 7.33 11.16 14.01
N GLU A 447 7.71 10.24 14.91
CA GLU A 447 8.95 10.30 15.70
C GLU A 447 10.10 9.47 15.07
N GLY A 448 9.91 8.95 13.85
CA GLY A 448 10.91 8.18 13.12
C GLY A 448 11.92 9.07 12.39
N PRO A 449 12.99 8.48 11.82
CA PRO A 449 13.83 9.20 10.86
C PRO A 449 12.97 9.68 9.69
N ALA A 450 13.28 10.88 9.17
CA ALA A 450 12.57 11.43 8.02
C ALA A 450 12.65 10.44 6.83
N PRO A 451 11.55 10.25 6.08
CA PRO A 451 11.54 9.37 4.92
C PRO A 451 12.52 9.86 3.85
N GLU A 452 13.12 8.93 3.10
CA GLU A 452 14.05 9.28 2.03
C GLU A 452 13.40 10.16 0.95
N SER A 453 12.08 10.03 0.74
CA SER A 453 11.29 10.88 -0.15
C SER A 453 11.27 12.37 0.25
N ALA A 454 11.58 12.70 1.51
CA ALA A 454 11.68 14.07 2.00
C ALA A 454 13.11 14.64 1.97
N ASN A 455 14.12 13.85 1.62
CA ASN A 455 15.49 14.35 1.46
C ASN A 455 15.52 15.39 0.32
N ARG A 456 16.22 16.51 0.51
CA ARG A 456 16.35 17.61 -0.47
C ARG A 456 17.80 18.02 -0.72
N LEU A 457 18.76 17.18 -0.33
CA LEU A 457 20.17 17.46 -0.45
C LEU A 457 20.65 17.26 -1.90
N TRP A 458 21.44 18.20 -2.42
CA TRP A 458 21.88 18.19 -3.83
C TRP A 458 22.78 16.99 -4.21
N ASP A 459 23.38 16.31 -3.23
CA ASP A 459 24.25 15.15 -3.44
C ASP A 459 23.47 13.82 -3.48
N ALA A 460 22.16 13.85 -3.25
CA ALA A 460 21.27 12.71 -3.33
C ALA A 460 20.31 12.87 -4.52
N SER A 461 19.92 11.74 -5.11
CA SER A 461 18.85 11.72 -6.12
C SER A 461 17.49 11.67 -5.43
N HIS A 462 16.57 12.57 -5.80
CA HIS A 462 15.21 12.56 -5.27
C HIS A 462 14.28 11.67 -6.11
N ILE A 463 13.31 10.99 -5.50
CA ILE A 463 12.40 10.04 -6.19
C ILE A 463 11.50 10.75 -7.23
N SER A 464 11.12 11.99 -6.94
CA SER A 464 10.28 12.85 -7.79
C SER A 464 11.07 13.71 -8.78
N GLU A 465 12.41 13.60 -8.83
CA GLU A 465 13.21 14.47 -9.70
C GLU A 465 13.21 14.00 -11.16
N LYS A 466 13.26 14.97 -12.07
CA LYS A 466 13.43 14.73 -13.50
C LYS A 466 14.57 15.54 -14.06
N SER A 467 15.47 14.89 -14.78
CA SER A 467 16.54 15.55 -15.50
C SER A 467 15.98 16.31 -16.71
N GLN A 468 16.33 17.58 -16.83
CA GLN A 468 15.94 18.48 -17.91
C GLN A 468 17.16 19.20 -18.47
N VAL A 469 17.03 19.64 -19.71
CA VAL A 469 18.05 20.42 -20.41
C VAL A 469 17.78 21.90 -20.20
N ILE A 470 18.78 22.64 -19.74
CA ILE A 470 18.73 24.09 -19.56
C ILE A 470 19.76 24.77 -20.45
N ALA A 471 19.44 25.97 -20.95
CA ALA A 471 20.40 26.73 -21.73
C ALA A 471 21.56 27.22 -20.85
N SER A 472 22.73 27.35 -21.46
CA SER A 472 23.94 27.84 -20.81
C SER A 472 24.69 28.75 -21.77
N GLY A 473 25.26 29.84 -21.24
CA GLY A 473 26.07 30.77 -22.00
C GLY A 473 27.35 31.07 -21.24
N THR A 474 28.49 30.56 -21.71
CA THR A 474 29.80 30.91 -21.14
C THR A 474 30.70 31.44 -22.26
N GLY A 475 31.21 32.66 -22.10
CA GLY A 475 32.14 33.26 -23.06
C GLY A 475 31.55 33.53 -24.46
N GLY A 476 30.27 33.89 -24.54
CA GLY A 476 29.59 34.20 -25.81
C GLY A 476 29.23 32.98 -26.66
N LYS A 477 29.47 31.75 -26.18
CA LYS A 477 29.03 30.50 -26.83
C LYS A 477 27.78 29.96 -26.15
N GLN A 478 26.80 29.58 -26.95
CA GLN A 478 25.60 28.88 -26.48
C GLN A 478 25.93 27.40 -26.26
N SER A 479 25.59 26.87 -25.09
CA SER A 479 25.71 25.47 -24.72
C SER A 479 24.47 25.03 -23.95
N PHE A 480 24.40 23.74 -23.62
CA PHE A 480 23.34 23.18 -22.80
C PHE A 480 23.93 22.51 -21.58
N GLN A 481 23.21 22.58 -20.46
CA GLN A 481 23.51 21.87 -19.24
C GLN A 481 22.34 20.96 -18.87
N ILE A 482 22.60 19.95 -18.07
CA ILE A 482 21.57 19.07 -17.53
C ILE A 482 21.38 19.43 -16.06
N VAL A 483 20.12 19.58 -15.66
CA VAL A 483 19.72 19.88 -14.29
C VAL A 483 18.62 18.92 -13.87
N ASN A 484 18.64 18.50 -12.62
CA ASN A 484 17.53 17.79 -12.00
C ASN A 484 16.60 18.82 -11.36
N MET A 485 15.30 18.63 -11.56
CA MET A 485 14.29 19.47 -10.93
C MET A 485 13.20 18.64 -10.29
N ASP A 486 12.66 19.17 -9.20
CA ASP A 486 11.43 18.68 -8.60
C ASP A 486 10.33 19.73 -8.76
N VAL A 487 9.31 19.34 -9.52
CA VAL A 487 8.15 20.19 -9.85
C VAL A 487 6.87 19.42 -9.54
N ARG A 488 6.01 20.06 -8.77
CA ARG A 488 4.68 19.57 -8.37
C ARG A 488 3.59 20.40 -9.04
N PHE A 489 2.63 19.69 -9.62
CA PHE A 489 1.43 20.27 -10.24
C PHE A 489 0.25 20.04 -9.31
N VAL A 490 -0.29 21.15 -8.79
CA VAL A 490 -1.51 21.13 -7.99
C VAL A 490 -2.67 21.42 -8.92
N TYR A 491 -3.58 20.46 -9.06
CA TYR A 491 -4.69 20.56 -10.01
C TYR A 491 -5.99 20.07 -9.39
N ARG A 492 -7.11 20.41 -10.04
CA ARG A 492 -8.42 19.84 -9.75
C ARG A 492 -9.22 19.72 -11.03
N ILE A 493 -10.28 18.92 -10.99
CA ILE A 493 -11.31 18.98 -12.03
C ILE A 493 -12.10 20.28 -11.83
N GLY A 494 -12.27 21.07 -12.88
CA GLY A 494 -12.91 22.39 -12.79
C GLY A 494 -14.32 22.31 -12.20
N LEU A 495 -14.70 23.31 -11.41
CA LEU A 495 -15.94 23.31 -10.61
C LEU A 495 -17.23 23.32 -11.46
N SER A 496 -17.15 23.74 -12.72
CA SER A 496 -18.31 23.77 -13.60
C SER A 496 -18.74 22.38 -14.07
N ASP A 497 -20.03 22.22 -14.33
CA ASP A 497 -20.61 21.01 -14.90
C ASP A 497 -19.95 20.62 -16.23
N ARG A 498 -19.73 21.61 -17.10
CA ARG A 498 -19.07 21.37 -18.40
C ARG A 498 -17.65 20.83 -18.24
N ALA A 499 -16.92 21.26 -17.21
CA ALA A 499 -15.58 20.77 -16.93
C ALA A 499 -15.60 19.31 -16.46
N ALA A 500 -16.57 18.91 -15.62
CA ALA A 500 -16.76 17.50 -15.24
C ALA A 500 -16.99 16.61 -16.46
N MET A 501 -17.90 17.03 -17.35
CA MET A 501 -18.23 16.27 -18.56
C MET A 501 -17.03 16.12 -19.49
N LYS A 502 -16.24 17.20 -19.63
CA LYS A 502 -14.99 17.19 -20.39
C LYS A 502 -13.99 16.20 -19.78
N ALA A 503 -13.76 16.25 -18.47
CA ALA A 503 -12.84 15.35 -17.79
C ALA A 503 -13.26 13.88 -17.87
N ALA A 504 -14.56 13.60 -17.78
CA ALA A 504 -15.09 12.24 -17.82
C ALA A 504 -14.94 11.55 -19.20
N TYR A 505 -15.05 12.30 -20.30
CA TYR A 505 -15.17 11.71 -21.64
C TYR A 505 -14.12 12.16 -22.67
N ARG A 506 -13.38 13.23 -22.40
CA ARG A 506 -12.32 13.70 -23.32
C ARG A 506 -10.93 13.25 -22.91
N VAL A 507 -10.75 12.86 -21.66
CA VAL A 507 -9.46 12.42 -21.12
C VAL A 507 -9.60 11.00 -20.59
N ALA A 508 -8.76 10.10 -21.07
CA ALA A 508 -8.71 8.72 -20.58
C ALA A 508 -7.84 8.60 -19.32
N ASP A 509 -6.68 9.27 -19.32
CA ASP A 509 -5.71 9.27 -18.22
C ASP A 509 -5.33 10.72 -17.87
N LEU A 510 -5.84 11.20 -16.74
CA LEU A 510 -5.70 12.60 -16.32
C LEU A 510 -4.28 12.92 -15.85
N PRO A 511 -3.69 12.14 -14.91
CA PRO A 511 -2.31 12.35 -14.51
C PRO A 511 -1.32 12.26 -15.68
N GLY A 512 -1.42 11.24 -16.53
CA GLY A 512 -0.50 11.06 -17.66
C GLY A 512 -0.59 12.19 -18.69
N LEU A 513 -1.78 12.75 -18.91
CA LEU A 513 -1.95 13.91 -19.80
C LEU A 513 -1.30 15.18 -19.22
N ILE A 514 -1.50 15.45 -17.93
CA ILE A 514 -0.86 16.59 -17.25
C ILE A 514 0.66 16.41 -17.30
N GLU A 515 1.18 15.24 -16.93
CA GLU A 515 2.62 14.97 -16.88
C GLU A 515 3.28 15.16 -18.25
N SER A 516 2.74 14.56 -19.31
CA SER A 516 3.28 14.69 -20.67
C SER A 516 3.23 16.13 -21.19
N THR A 517 2.17 16.85 -20.90
CA THR A 517 2.03 18.27 -21.28
C THR A 517 2.99 19.15 -20.50
N ALA A 518 3.05 18.98 -19.19
CA ALA A 518 3.97 19.65 -18.29
C ALA A 518 5.42 19.46 -18.73
N ASN A 519 5.83 18.22 -19.00
CA ASN A 519 7.18 17.91 -19.47
C ASN A 519 7.53 18.65 -20.76
N ARG A 520 6.61 18.67 -21.73
CA ARG A 520 6.82 19.42 -22.98
C ARG A 520 6.97 20.93 -22.72
N VAL A 521 6.13 21.49 -21.86
CA VAL A 521 6.19 22.92 -21.49
C VAL A 521 7.49 23.25 -20.77
N LEU A 522 7.88 22.45 -19.77
CA LEU A 522 9.11 22.60 -19.00
C LEU A 522 10.34 22.55 -19.90
N VAL A 523 10.48 21.54 -20.77
CA VAL A 523 11.60 21.45 -21.73
C VAL A 523 11.70 22.71 -22.58
N HIS A 524 10.58 23.18 -23.11
CA HIS A 524 10.56 24.35 -23.99
C HIS A 524 10.89 25.65 -23.24
N ASP A 525 10.44 25.82 -22.00
CA ASP A 525 10.73 27.04 -21.22
C ASP A 525 12.19 27.05 -20.72
N PHE A 526 12.70 25.91 -20.25
CA PHE A 526 14.09 25.76 -19.80
C PHE A 526 15.11 25.90 -20.93
N ALA A 527 14.74 25.54 -22.16
CA ALA A 527 15.58 25.80 -23.33
C ALA A 527 15.84 27.30 -23.61
N LYS A 528 15.07 28.21 -22.98
CA LYS A 528 15.19 29.66 -23.16
C LYS A 528 15.81 30.39 -21.98
N ARG A 529 16.06 29.71 -20.86
CA ARG A 529 16.55 30.30 -19.61
C ARG A 529 17.88 29.69 -19.21
N THR A 530 18.70 30.44 -18.48
CA THR A 530 19.94 29.92 -17.90
C THR A 530 19.74 29.45 -16.47
N LEU A 531 20.68 28.63 -15.97
CA LEU A 531 20.66 28.14 -14.58
C LEU A 531 20.57 29.26 -13.56
N ASN A 532 21.31 30.36 -13.76
CA ASN A 532 21.29 31.49 -12.84
C ASN A 532 19.92 32.20 -12.84
N ASP A 533 19.22 32.23 -13.98
CA ASP A 533 17.89 32.85 -14.08
C ASP A 533 16.85 32.08 -13.25
N VAL A 534 16.95 30.74 -13.22
CA VAL A 534 15.98 29.87 -12.55
C VAL A 534 16.31 29.60 -11.07
N LEU A 535 17.58 29.73 -10.67
CA LEU A 535 18.01 29.61 -9.27
C LEU A 535 17.79 30.88 -8.44
N SER A 536 17.64 32.03 -9.10
CA SER A 536 17.50 33.35 -8.45
C SER A 536 16.03 33.78 -8.36
N GLU A 537 15.73 35.06 -8.57
CA GLU A 537 14.37 35.64 -8.49
C GLU A 537 13.39 35.07 -9.54
N GLY A 538 13.89 34.45 -10.62
CA GLY A 538 13.09 33.96 -11.74
C GLY A 538 12.22 32.74 -11.45
N ARG A 539 12.39 32.02 -10.33
CA ARG A 539 11.66 30.78 -10.04
C ARG A 539 10.14 30.96 -9.96
N LEU A 540 9.67 32.04 -9.35
CA LEU A 540 8.24 32.34 -9.26
C LEU A 540 7.65 32.68 -10.64
N SER A 541 8.40 33.44 -11.45
CA SER A 541 7.98 33.75 -12.83
C SER A 541 7.87 32.48 -13.67
N LEU A 542 8.86 31.60 -13.60
CA LEU A 542 8.87 30.31 -14.28
C LEU A 542 7.67 29.45 -13.86
N ALA A 543 7.38 29.35 -12.56
CA ALA A 543 6.21 28.61 -12.07
C ALA A 543 4.90 29.14 -12.66
N ASN A 544 4.71 30.47 -12.70
CA ASN A 544 3.51 31.09 -13.28
C ASN A 544 3.41 30.92 -14.80
N ASP A 545 4.53 31.03 -15.51
CA ASP A 545 4.61 30.85 -16.96
C ASP A 545 4.28 29.41 -17.34
N VAL A 546 4.84 28.44 -16.61
CA VAL A 546 4.53 27.01 -16.78
C VAL A 546 3.07 26.73 -16.43
N ALA A 547 2.55 27.26 -15.32
CA ALA A 547 1.14 27.08 -14.94
C ALA A 547 0.19 27.59 -16.03
N SER A 548 0.45 28.80 -16.55
CA SER A 548 -0.36 29.42 -17.61
C SER A 548 -0.27 28.64 -18.92
N ALA A 549 0.92 28.18 -19.29
CA ALA A 549 1.13 27.38 -20.49
C ALA A 549 0.46 26.00 -20.39
N VAL A 550 0.59 25.30 -19.26
CA VAL A 550 -0.07 24.01 -19.03
C VAL A 550 -1.59 24.19 -19.03
N GLN A 551 -2.13 25.19 -18.32
CA GLN A 551 -3.57 25.49 -18.33
C GLN A 551 -4.09 25.77 -19.75
N LYS A 552 -3.37 26.59 -20.53
CA LYS A 552 -3.74 26.87 -21.93
C LYS A 552 -3.82 25.59 -22.77
N ASN A 553 -2.86 24.68 -22.62
CA ASN A 553 -2.89 23.39 -23.32
C ASN A 553 -4.06 22.51 -22.84
N MET A 554 -4.35 22.50 -21.53
CA MET A 554 -5.51 21.79 -20.97
C MET A 554 -6.84 22.34 -21.52
N ASP A 555 -6.94 23.64 -21.70
CA ASP A 555 -8.12 24.31 -22.27
C ASP A 555 -8.27 23.99 -23.77
N GLU A 556 -7.18 24.01 -24.53
CA GLU A 556 -7.15 23.63 -25.96
C GLU A 556 -7.58 22.18 -26.17
N LEU A 557 -7.07 21.27 -25.35
CA LEU A 557 -7.47 19.86 -25.33
C LEU A 557 -8.86 19.64 -24.74
N ASN A 558 -9.46 20.70 -24.18
CA ASN A 558 -10.71 20.67 -23.46
C ASN A 558 -10.77 19.55 -22.41
N SER A 559 -9.74 19.45 -21.59
CA SER A 559 -9.64 18.42 -20.55
C SER A 559 -10.61 18.66 -19.39
N GLY A 560 -11.03 19.91 -19.16
CA GLY A 560 -11.86 20.27 -18.00
C GLY A 560 -11.07 20.31 -16.69
N ILE A 561 -9.74 20.33 -16.77
CA ILE A 561 -8.83 20.46 -15.63
C ILE A 561 -8.54 21.93 -15.37
N GLU A 562 -8.39 22.26 -14.10
CA GLU A 562 -7.90 23.54 -13.62
C GLU A 562 -6.57 23.32 -12.87
N ILE A 563 -5.50 23.94 -13.37
CA ILE A 563 -4.20 24.00 -12.71
C ILE A 563 -4.25 25.12 -11.68
N LEU A 564 -4.14 24.77 -10.41
CA LEU A 564 -4.21 25.71 -9.30
C LEU A 564 -2.85 26.34 -9.02
N ALA A 565 -1.80 25.53 -9.06
CA ALA A 565 -0.43 25.99 -8.86
C ALA A 565 0.58 25.04 -9.49
N VAL A 566 1.73 25.58 -9.85
CA VAL A 566 2.94 24.83 -10.17
C VAL A 566 3.97 25.22 -9.13
N ILE A 567 4.50 24.23 -8.41
CA ILE A 567 5.45 24.44 -7.31
C ILE A 567 6.78 23.85 -7.75
N ILE A 568 7.81 24.69 -7.82
CA ILE A 568 9.18 24.27 -8.12
C ILE A 568 9.91 24.18 -6.79
N GLU A 569 10.12 22.96 -6.30
CA GLU A 569 10.72 22.73 -4.99
C GLU A 569 12.24 22.86 -5.05
N ALA A 570 12.86 22.27 -6.06
CA ALA A 570 14.30 22.27 -6.22
C ALA A 570 14.70 22.27 -7.70
N ILE A 571 15.81 22.97 -8.00
CA ILE A 571 16.56 22.87 -9.25
C ILE A 571 18.02 22.75 -8.84
N HIS A 572 18.69 21.68 -9.24
CA HIS A 572 20.10 21.47 -8.92
C HIS A 572 20.81 20.70 -10.03
N PRO A 573 22.15 20.79 -10.13
CA PRO A 573 22.92 19.87 -10.93
C PRO A 573 22.67 18.41 -10.50
N PRO A 574 22.83 17.42 -11.39
CA PRO A 574 22.75 16.02 -11.01
C PRO A 574 23.68 15.70 -9.83
N ALA A 575 23.28 14.78 -8.96
CA ALA A 575 24.02 14.44 -7.73
C ALA A 575 25.52 14.17 -7.98
N GLY A 576 25.86 13.46 -9.06
CA GLY A 576 27.25 13.18 -9.45
C GLY A 576 28.10 14.40 -9.83
N ALA A 577 27.47 15.55 -10.12
CA ALA A 577 28.13 16.80 -10.50
C ALA A 577 28.07 17.88 -9.41
N ALA A 578 27.29 17.69 -8.33
CA ALA A 578 27.07 18.70 -7.30
C ALA A 578 28.38 19.22 -6.67
N ASN A 579 29.29 18.31 -6.29
CA ASN A 579 30.59 18.66 -5.71
C ASN A 579 31.47 19.48 -6.68
N ALA A 580 31.44 19.16 -7.98
CA ALA A 580 32.19 19.90 -8.98
C ALA A 580 31.63 21.33 -9.14
N PHE A 581 30.30 21.49 -9.15
CA PHE A 581 29.63 22.78 -9.18
C PHE A 581 29.97 23.64 -7.95
N HIS A 582 29.90 23.06 -6.75
CA HIS A 582 30.33 23.75 -5.52
C HIS A 582 31.80 24.19 -5.60
N GLY A 583 32.67 23.37 -6.18
CA GLY A 583 34.07 23.72 -6.40
C GLY A 583 34.26 24.93 -7.32
N VAL A 584 33.53 25.00 -8.44
CA VAL A 584 33.57 26.15 -9.36
C VAL A 584 33.05 27.42 -8.69
N GLN A 585 31.93 27.34 -7.97
CA GLN A 585 31.38 28.48 -7.22
C GLN A 585 32.35 28.97 -6.15
N ALA A 586 32.94 28.06 -5.37
CA ALA A 586 33.93 28.39 -4.36
C ALA A 586 35.18 29.06 -4.97
N ALA A 587 35.66 28.56 -6.12
CA ALA A 587 36.77 29.16 -6.84
C ALA A 587 36.44 30.56 -7.36
N GLN A 588 35.22 30.78 -7.90
CA GLN A 588 34.78 32.09 -8.36
C GLN A 588 34.68 33.10 -7.21
N ILE A 589 34.02 32.74 -6.11
CA ILE A 589 33.92 33.57 -4.90
C ILE A 589 35.32 33.88 -4.37
N GLY A 590 36.21 32.88 -4.34
CA GLY A 590 37.61 33.05 -3.94
C GLY A 590 38.34 34.08 -4.82
N ALA A 591 38.19 33.99 -6.14
CA ALA A 591 38.80 34.94 -7.07
C ALA A 591 38.25 36.37 -6.89
N GLU A 592 36.94 36.52 -6.77
CA GLU A 592 36.29 37.83 -6.52
C GLU A 592 36.73 38.43 -5.19
N THR A 593 36.86 37.59 -4.15
CA THR A 593 37.35 37.99 -2.83
C THR A 593 38.81 38.48 -2.89
N LEU A 594 39.68 37.78 -3.63
CA LEU A 594 41.07 38.20 -3.83
C LEU A 594 41.14 39.55 -4.55
N VAL A 595 40.38 39.73 -5.63
CA VAL A 595 40.33 41.00 -6.36
C VAL A 595 39.81 42.13 -5.47
N ALA A 596 38.75 41.89 -4.70
CA ALA A 596 38.19 42.88 -3.78
C ALA A 596 39.19 43.26 -2.68
N ARG A 597 39.91 42.27 -2.13
CA ARG A 597 40.96 42.48 -1.13
C ARG A 597 42.09 43.35 -1.67
N GLU A 598 42.65 43.01 -2.84
CA GLU A 598 43.75 43.78 -3.43
C GLU A 598 43.31 45.19 -3.83
N ARG A 599 42.07 45.38 -4.28
CA ARG A 599 41.49 46.72 -4.49
C ARG A 599 41.42 47.52 -3.18
N GLY A 600 41.05 46.88 -2.08
CA GLY A 600 41.05 47.48 -0.75
C GLY A 600 42.45 47.93 -0.33
N THR A 601 43.45 47.05 -0.45
CA THR A 601 44.85 47.37 -0.13
C THR A 601 45.42 48.48 -1.02
N ALA A 602 45.11 48.49 -2.32
CA ALA A 602 45.52 49.56 -3.22
C ALA A 602 44.89 50.92 -2.85
N ALA A 603 43.61 50.93 -2.46
CA ALA A 603 42.92 52.13 -2.01
C ALA A 603 43.51 52.66 -0.70
N GLU A 604 43.79 51.78 0.27
CA GLU A 604 44.45 52.12 1.53
C GLU A 604 45.82 52.78 1.29
N GLN A 605 46.69 52.16 0.50
CA GLN A 605 48.01 52.71 0.16
C GLN A 605 47.92 54.06 -0.56
N THR A 606 46.94 54.21 -1.46
CA THR A 606 46.72 55.48 -2.18
C THR A 606 46.29 56.58 -1.22
N ASN A 607 45.35 56.30 -0.33
CA ASN A 607 44.87 57.25 0.67
C ASN A 607 45.98 57.63 1.66
N GLU A 608 46.79 56.66 2.10
CA GLU A 608 47.93 56.92 2.99
C GLU A 608 48.99 57.80 2.30
N ALA A 609 49.30 57.54 1.03
CA ALA A 609 50.20 58.37 0.25
C ALA A 609 49.68 59.81 0.07
N GLN A 610 48.37 59.97 -0.20
CA GLN A 610 47.72 61.28 -0.30
C GLN A 610 47.70 62.03 1.03
N LEU A 611 47.42 61.34 2.14
CA LEU A 611 47.48 61.91 3.48
C LEU A 611 48.90 62.42 3.78
N ASN A 612 49.93 61.59 3.54
CA ASN A 612 51.33 61.95 3.75
C ASN A 612 51.81 63.10 2.85
N ALA A 613 51.29 63.20 1.63
CA ALA A 613 51.58 64.34 0.74
C ALA A 613 50.94 65.62 1.27
N SER A 614 49.68 65.55 1.69
CA SER A 614 48.93 66.68 2.27
C SER A 614 49.59 67.19 3.54
N LEU A 615 49.92 66.30 4.49
CA LEU A 615 50.64 66.67 5.72
C LEU A 615 52.00 67.34 5.44
N ARG A 616 52.74 66.86 4.44
CA ARG A 616 54.02 67.50 4.03
C ARG A 616 53.80 68.88 3.42
N GLN A 617 52.78 69.05 2.59
CA GLN A 617 52.46 70.34 1.99
C GLN A 617 51.96 71.34 3.05
N ASP A 618 51.10 70.89 3.96
CA ASP A 618 50.55 71.72 5.03
C ASP A 618 51.64 72.16 6.01
N SER A 619 52.53 71.24 6.43
CA SER A 619 53.67 71.58 7.30
C SER A 619 54.66 72.54 6.62
N ALA A 620 54.97 72.35 5.34
CA ALA A 620 55.81 73.28 4.59
C ALA A 620 55.16 74.67 4.44
N THR A 621 53.85 74.71 4.20
CA THR A 621 53.09 75.96 4.09
C THR A 621 53.03 76.68 5.44
N ALA A 622 52.78 75.95 6.53
CA ALA A 622 52.77 76.48 7.89
C ALA A 622 54.14 77.07 8.26
N ALA A 623 55.23 76.32 8.05
CA ALA A 623 56.59 76.79 8.32
C ALA A 623 56.97 78.02 7.47
N ALA A 624 56.58 78.06 6.20
CA ALA A 624 56.79 79.21 5.34
C ALA A 624 56.04 80.46 5.86
N ARG A 625 54.78 80.29 6.27
CA ARG A 625 53.97 81.38 6.85
C ARG A 625 54.55 81.86 8.18
N GLU A 626 54.99 80.94 9.04
CA GLU A 626 55.64 81.25 10.30
C GLU A 626 56.95 82.04 10.09
N ASN A 627 57.79 81.62 9.16
CA ASN A 627 59.04 82.32 8.82
C ASN A 627 58.78 83.73 8.24
N ILE A 628 57.77 83.87 7.37
CA ILE A 628 57.37 85.18 6.83
C ILE A 628 56.87 86.08 7.96
N ALA A 629 56.00 85.57 8.84
CA ALA A 629 55.48 86.32 9.97
C ALA A 629 56.60 86.74 10.93
N ALA A 630 57.52 85.83 11.28
CA ALA A 630 58.69 86.13 12.11
C ALA A 630 59.58 87.20 11.48
N SER A 631 59.82 87.12 10.16
CA SER A 631 60.59 88.13 9.42
C SER A 631 59.88 89.49 9.39
N GLN A 632 58.55 89.52 9.26
CA GLN A 632 57.75 90.74 9.34
C GLN A 632 57.82 91.37 10.73
N VAL A 633 57.71 90.57 11.79
CA VAL A 633 57.89 91.03 13.19
C VAL A 633 59.29 91.61 13.38
N ALA A 634 60.34 90.91 12.92
CA ALA A 634 61.71 91.39 13.02
C ALA A 634 61.92 92.72 12.26
N LYS A 635 61.37 92.83 11.05
CA LYS A 635 61.40 94.06 10.26
C LYS A 635 60.69 95.22 10.97
N LEU A 636 59.47 95.00 11.47
CA LEU A 636 58.70 96.02 12.19
C LEU A 636 59.44 96.47 13.45
N ARG A 637 60.03 95.53 14.19
CA ARG A 637 60.82 95.81 15.38
C ARG A 637 62.05 96.66 15.05
N PHE A 638 62.83 96.26 14.04
CA PHE A 638 63.97 97.03 13.56
C PHE A 638 63.59 98.44 13.08
N GLN A 639 62.47 98.58 12.37
CA GLN A 639 61.97 99.90 11.94
C GLN A 639 61.56 100.77 13.13
N ALA A 640 60.90 100.20 14.14
CA ALA A 640 60.56 100.89 15.38
C ALA A 640 61.83 101.35 16.11
N ASP A 641 62.82 100.46 16.29
CA ASP A 641 64.11 100.76 16.93
C ASP A 641 64.86 101.85 16.17
N GLN A 642 64.91 101.77 14.83
CA GLN A 642 65.53 102.79 13.99
C GLN A 642 64.84 104.16 14.15
N SER A 643 63.51 104.17 14.23
CA SER A 643 62.74 105.41 14.43
C SER A 643 62.97 106.00 15.82
N ALA A 644 63.01 105.16 16.86
CA ALA A 644 63.32 105.56 18.24
C ALA A 644 64.74 106.12 18.35
N TYR A 645 65.73 105.47 17.72
CA TYR A 645 67.10 105.96 17.65
C TYR A 645 67.20 107.32 16.93
N ARG A 646 66.48 107.52 15.83
CA ARG A 646 66.44 108.83 15.13
C ARG A 646 65.88 109.95 16.00
N LEU A 647 64.96 109.66 16.91
CA LEU A 647 64.34 110.65 17.80
C LEU A 647 65.18 110.96 19.04
N ALA A 648 65.80 109.93 19.66
CA ALA A 648 66.45 110.05 20.97
C ALA A 648 67.99 109.84 20.96
N GLY A 649 68.58 109.40 19.85
CA GLY A 649 70.03 109.27 19.66
C GLY A 649 70.72 108.42 20.73
N GLN A 650 71.69 109.02 21.44
CA GLN A 650 72.50 108.33 22.46
C GLN A 650 71.69 107.87 23.68
N ALA A 651 70.57 108.54 23.99
CA ALA A 651 69.72 108.16 25.12
C ALA A 651 69.09 106.78 24.89
N PHE A 652 68.60 106.49 23.68
CA PHE A 652 68.02 105.20 23.30
C PHE A 652 69.04 104.05 23.43
N LEU A 653 70.27 104.22 22.94
CA LEU A 653 71.30 103.18 23.03
C LEU A 653 71.68 102.87 24.48
N THR A 654 71.70 103.90 25.33
CA THR A 654 72.02 103.75 26.75
C THR A 654 70.89 103.01 27.47
N GLU A 655 69.64 103.36 27.18
CA GLU A 655 68.45 102.67 27.71
C GLU A 655 68.39 101.21 27.24
N GLU A 656 68.58 100.94 25.95
CA GLU A 656 68.57 99.57 25.41
C GLU A 656 69.73 98.75 25.97
N TYR A 657 70.93 99.32 26.14
CA TYR A 657 72.04 98.66 26.83
C TYR A 657 71.65 98.25 28.26
N PHE A 658 71.06 99.16 29.05
CA PHE A 658 70.62 98.84 30.39
C PHE A 658 69.43 97.87 30.40
N ASN A 659 68.55 97.92 29.41
CA ASN A 659 67.44 96.98 29.27
C ASN A 659 67.95 95.56 28.97
N GLN A 660 68.88 95.42 28.02
CA GLN A 660 69.54 94.15 27.72
C GLN A 660 70.38 93.64 28.90
N LEU A 661 71.10 94.53 29.58
CA LEU A 661 71.83 94.22 30.80
C LEU A 661 70.85 93.74 31.89
N THR A 662 69.69 94.40 32.04
CA THR A 662 68.66 94.01 33.00
C THR A 662 68.06 92.65 32.65
N LEU A 663 67.73 92.41 31.38
CA LEU A 663 67.21 91.12 30.92
C LEU A 663 68.24 90.00 31.13
N GLY A 664 69.51 90.23 30.78
CA GLY A 664 70.61 89.29 30.97
C GLY A 664 70.97 89.03 32.44
N LEU A 665 70.93 90.08 33.28
CA LEU A 665 71.21 89.99 34.71
C LEU A 665 70.00 89.60 35.56
N SER A 666 68.78 89.58 34.99
CA SER A 666 67.53 89.25 35.71
C SER A 666 67.55 87.89 36.40
N ARG A 667 68.44 86.98 35.95
CA ARG A 667 68.66 85.65 36.54
C ARG A 667 70.09 85.44 37.08
N ALA A 668 70.93 86.47 37.10
CA ALA A 668 72.33 86.38 37.51
C ALA A 668 72.55 86.85 38.97
N LYS A 669 73.40 86.15 39.73
CA LYS A 669 73.87 86.59 41.05
C LYS A 669 75.13 87.44 40.87
N ALA A 670 75.04 88.76 40.99
CA ALA A 670 76.17 89.66 40.82
C ALA A 670 77.01 89.80 42.11
N LEU A 671 78.33 89.61 42.01
CA LEU A 671 79.31 89.93 43.06
C LEU A 671 80.07 91.19 42.63
N VAL A 672 79.91 92.29 43.37
CA VAL A 672 80.55 93.59 43.07
C VAL A 672 81.78 93.77 43.97
N LEU A 673 82.96 93.94 43.36
CA LEU A 673 84.22 94.19 44.05
C LEU A 673 84.69 95.62 43.71
N ASP A 674 84.72 96.52 44.71
CA ASP A 674 85.20 97.90 44.55
C ASP A 674 86.28 98.21 45.60
N HIS A 675 87.43 98.72 45.13
CA HIS A 675 88.59 99.06 45.95
C HIS A 675 88.38 100.29 46.86
N ARG A 676 87.29 101.05 46.67
CA ARG A 676 86.94 102.22 47.49
C ARG A 676 86.07 101.86 48.70
N ILE A 677 85.56 100.63 48.74
CA ILE A 677 84.75 100.14 49.85
C ILE A 677 85.71 99.53 50.88
N GLY A 678 86.20 100.36 51.80
CA GLY A 678 87.04 99.94 52.92
C GLY A 678 86.28 99.04 53.90
N ALA A 679 87.00 98.09 54.52
CA ALA A 679 86.46 96.99 55.35
C ALA A 679 85.59 97.39 56.57
N SER A 680 85.46 98.68 56.89
CA SER A 680 84.71 99.19 58.04
C SER A 680 83.34 99.78 57.70
N ILE A 681 82.89 99.72 56.45
CA ILE A 681 81.55 100.18 56.04
C ILE A 681 80.86 99.05 55.26
N ALA A 682 79.70 98.59 55.75
CA ALA A 682 78.91 97.59 55.04
C ALA A 682 78.43 98.19 53.69
N PRO A 683 78.79 97.58 52.54
CA PRO A 683 78.35 98.09 51.24
C PRO A 683 76.85 97.84 51.08
N THR A 684 76.06 98.91 51.17
CA THR A 684 74.63 98.86 50.85
C THR A 684 74.44 99.45 49.46
N PHE A 685 74.20 98.59 48.46
CA PHE A 685 73.77 99.01 47.12
C PHE A 685 72.25 99.16 47.11
N ASP A 686 71.76 100.40 47.00
CA ASP A 686 70.34 100.69 46.86
C ASP A 686 69.93 100.58 45.38
N LEU A 687 69.31 99.46 45.01
CA LEU A 687 68.85 99.15 43.65
C LEU A 687 67.39 99.54 43.40
N ARG A 688 66.84 100.50 44.15
CA ARG A 688 65.49 101.00 43.87
C ARG A 688 65.47 101.68 42.48
N ASN A 689 64.69 101.12 41.56
CA ASN A 689 64.47 101.64 40.21
C ASN A 689 64.25 103.16 40.23
N MET A 690 65.10 103.92 39.54
CA MET A 690 64.80 105.32 39.26
C MET A 690 63.60 105.35 38.31
N ILE A 691 62.42 105.66 38.86
CA ILE A 691 61.25 106.05 38.07
C ILE A 691 61.59 107.42 37.47
N LEU A 692 61.64 107.53 36.14
CA LEU A 692 61.74 108.82 35.45
C LEU A 692 60.61 109.76 35.91
N PRO A 693 60.82 111.08 35.97
CA PRO A 693 59.77 112.02 36.34
C PRO A 693 58.55 111.82 35.43
N VAL A 694 57.44 111.39 36.02
CA VAL A 694 56.14 111.32 35.35
C VAL A 694 55.62 112.75 35.22
N ASP A 695 55.39 113.19 33.99
CA ASP A 695 54.59 114.38 33.67
C ASP A 695 53.19 114.21 34.28
N PRO A 696 52.64 115.16 35.07
CA PRO A 696 51.48 114.88 35.92
C PRO A 696 50.15 114.76 35.15
N ASP A 697 50.15 114.85 33.81
CA ASP A 697 48.93 114.92 33.02
C ASP A 697 48.69 113.68 32.14
N THR A 698 48.71 112.48 32.73
CA THR A 698 47.85 111.35 32.24
C THR A 698 47.61 110.33 33.35
N ASN A 699 46.79 110.69 34.33
CA ASN A 699 45.98 109.71 35.05
C ASN A 699 44.59 109.71 34.43
N GLN A 700 44.16 108.59 33.85
CA GLN A 700 42.93 107.92 34.28
C GLN A 700 42.71 106.60 33.54
N ASP A 701 42.56 105.54 34.34
CA ASP A 701 41.85 104.29 34.05
C ASP A 701 42.38 103.43 32.90
N THR A 702 42.95 102.24 33.12
CA THR A 702 42.25 101.13 33.78
C THR A 702 43.23 100.03 34.18
N ARG A 703 43.18 99.62 35.44
CA ARG A 703 43.68 98.32 35.91
C ARG A 703 42.75 97.22 35.43
N ALA A 704 43.25 96.24 34.69
CA ALA A 704 42.71 94.88 34.69
C ALA A 704 43.82 93.85 34.44
N LYS A 705 44.11 93.07 35.48
CA LYS A 705 44.80 91.77 35.44
C LYS A 705 43.69 90.68 35.46
N PRO A 706 44.01 89.38 35.29
CA PRO A 706 44.18 88.64 34.04
C PRO A 706 43.04 87.59 33.86
N SER A 707 42.92 86.96 32.69
CA SER A 707 42.20 85.67 32.61
C SER A 707 42.94 84.71 31.68
N THR A 708 43.36 83.60 32.28
CA THR A 708 43.67 82.32 31.62
C THR A 708 42.42 81.78 30.93
N PRO A 709 42.60 81.02 29.83
CA PRO A 709 41.85 79.78 29.67
C PRO A 709 42.83 78.61 29.46
N TYR A 710 42.81 77.61 30.34
CA TYR A 710 41.98 76.39 30.29
C TYR A 710 42.30 75.48 29.09
N GLN A 711 42.93 74.34 29.42
CA GLN A 711 43.05 73.14 28.61
C GLN A 711 41.71 72.41 28.49
N SER A 712 41.40 71.95 27.29
CA SER A 712 40.50 70.84 26.92
C SER A 712 40.61 70.73 25.39
N GLU A 713 40.65 69.59 24.72
CA GLU A 713 40.53 68.17 25.06
C GLU A 713 41.05 67.43 23.82
N GLU A 714 41.89 66.41 24.02
CA GLU A 714 42.22 65.43 22.97
C GLU A 714 40.95 64.66 22.61
N THR A 715 40.59 64.67 21.34
CA THR A 715 39.79 63.60 20.73
C THR A 715 40.63 63.00 19.61
N SER A 716 41.07 61.76 19.82
CA SER A 716 41.73 60.94 18.81
C SER A 716 40.74 60.53 17.70
N PRO A 717 41.22 60.27 16.48
CA PRO A 717 40.56 59.36 15.54
C PRO A 717 40.62 57.90 16.01
#